data_AF-A0A4Y7NJ66-F1
#
_entry.id   AF-A0A4Y7NJ66-F1
#
_cell.length_a   1.000
_cell.length_b   1.000
_cell.length_c   1.000
_cell.angle_alpha   90.00
_cell.angle_beta   90.00
_cell.angle_gamma   90.00
#
_symmetry.space_group_name_H-M   'P 1'
#
loop_
_entity.id
_entity.type
_entity.pdbx_description
1 polymer ?
#
loop_
_entity_poly.entity_id
_entity_poly.type
_entity_poly.pdbx_seq_one_letter_code
_entity_poly.pdbx_strand_id
1 'polypeptide(L)'
;MVLADLGRKITSALRSLSNATVFDSMLKEICAALLEADVNVRLVSELRRNVKSVIDFNEMAAGLNKRRMIQSAVFKELIKLVDPGVKPYQPVKGRPNVIMFVGLQGSGKTTTCTKLAYHYMKKGWKACLVCADTFRAGAFDQLKQNATKARIPYYGSYTEVDPAVIAQEGVNLFKGEGFEFIVVDTSGRHKQEDSLFEEMLQVSNAVKPDNIVFVMDASIGQACEAQAKAFKEKVDVGSVIITKLDGHAKGGGALSAVAATKSPVIFIGTGEHIDDLESFKTKPFISKLLGLGDIEGLIDKVNELKLDDNEELIEKIKHGQFTLRDMYEQFQNIMKMGPFSQIMGMIPGFSQDFMTKGGEQESMARLKKLMTIMDSMNDGELDHQDGAKLFTKQPTRVTRIARGSGVTEREVKELVTQYTKFAAVVKKMGGIKGLFKGGDMTKNVNPTQMAKLNQQMARMMDPSVLHRMGGMGGLQNMMRQLQQGAAGGLGGLGDLMGLGGGKKRMGGFLDKPKTEKAYECGQGNGLRYGVVSMQGWRVEMEDSHSAVTGLSDDFKDWSFFAVFDGHCGSNVSAHCAQNLLPTIIGTEEFKKLTSQSAEPVEGENNIISIIQHAIHAGFLQLDATMRQMPDVVNGDDKSGSTAVCTLISPTHFYIANCGDSRGVLCRQGSPAVSTFDHKPTVPAEKKRIQDAGGSVMIQRVNGSLAVSRALGDFEYKSVEGRGPTEQLVSPAPEIFVEQRKPEEDQFLVLACDGIWDVMSNDDLCKFISYQLTVTDDLAKVSSAVVDYCLYKGSRDNMSIVLVTFPAAPKPIPENMEREKRFEDFIQNRTLEILEHDSDVEASRIIQMLSEEGIPDAPPHSHLGAK
;
A
#
# COMPACT_ATOMS: atom_id res chain seq x y z
N MET A 1 4.40 -4.64 -9.76
CA MET A 1 4.91 -5.57 -8.72
C MET A 1 6.36 -5.24 -8.42
N VAL A 2 6.74 -5.10 -7.16
CA VAL A 2 8.09 -4.65 -6.77
C VAL A 2 9.18 -5.69 -7.05
N LEU A 3 8.84 -6.98 -7.09
CA LEU A 3 9.73 -8.03 -7.61
C LEU A 3 10.14 -7.78 -9.07
N ALA A 4 9.27 -7.15 -9.88
CA ALA A 4 9.60 -6.75 -11.23
C ALA A 4 10.58 -5.56 -11.26
N ASP A 5 10.51 -4.66 -10.29
CA ASP A 5 11.43 -3.51 -10.17
C ASP A 5 12.82 -3.96 -9.73
N LEU A 6 12.89 -4.84 -8.73
CA LEU A 6 14.12 -5.52 -8.32
C LEU A 6 14.72 -6.29 -9.51
N GLY A 7 13.89 -7.03 -10.25
CA GLY A 7 14.30 -7.73 -11.46
C GLY A 7 14.79 -6.81 -12.56
N ARG A 8 14.15 -5.65 -12.77
CA ARG A 8 14.61 -4.62 -13.71
C ARG A 8 15.97 -4.07 -13.31
N LYS A 9 16.17 -3.73 -12.03
CA LYS A 9 17.46 -3.20 -11.53
C LYS A 9 18.58 -4.24 -11.67
N ILE A 10 18.33 -5.48 -11.24
CA ILE A 10 19.32 -6.56 -11.39
C ILE A 10 19.59 -6.85 -12.88
N THR A 11 18.56 -6.89 -13.72
CA THR A 11 18.73 -7.11 -15.17
C THR A 11 19.49 -5.96 -15.83
N SER A 12 19.26 -4.72 -15.40
CA SER A 12 20.00 -3.54 -15.85
C SER A 12 21.48 -3.62 -15.45
N ALA A 13 21.76 -3.97 -14.19
CA ALA A 13 23.12 -4.19 -13.70
C ALA A 13 23.81 -5.34 -14.47
N LEU A 14 23.09 -6.42 -14.80
CA LEU A 14 23.60 -7.51 -15.62
C LEU A 14 23.78 -7.14 -17.10
N ARG A 15 23.17 -6.04 -17.58
CA ARG A 15 23.28 -5.54 -18.97
C ARG A 15 24.51 -4.65 -19.17
N SER A 16 25.03 -3.99 -18.13
CA SER A 16 26.16 -3.05 -18.22
C SER A 16 27.55 -3.72 -18.30
N LEU A 17 27.62 -5.06 -18.28
CA LEU A 17 28.85 -5.85 -18.26
C LEU A 17 29.67 -5.82 -19.58
N SER A 18 30.88 -5.24 -19.55
CA SER A 18 31.89 -5.37 -20.62
C SER A 18 33.32 -5.71 -20.14
N ASN A 19 33.75 -5.30 -18.94
CA ASN A 19 35.14 -5.49 -18.42
C ASN A 19 35.20 -5.94 -16.94
N ALA A 20 36.37 -6.40 -16.45
CA ALA A 20 36.57 -6.92 -15.08
C ALA A 20 36.38 -5.85 -13.98
N THR A 21 36.76 -4.59 -14.22
CA THR A 21 36.46 -3.46 -13.33
C THR A 21 34.96 -3.19 -13.17
N VAL A 22 34.14 -3.65 -14.14
CA VAL A 22 32.67 -3.52 -14.08
C VAL A 22 32.04 -4.58 -13.17
N PHE A 23 32.73 -5.68 -12.87
CA PHE A 23 32.18 -6.77 -12.03
C PHE A 23 31.89 -6.32 -10.60
N ASP A 24 32.83 -5.62 -9.96
CA ASP A 24 32.65 -5.13 -8.59
C ASP A 24 31.57 -4.05 -8.50
N SER A 25 31.47 -3.18 -9.51
CA SER A 25 30.40 -2.17 -9.62
C SER A 25 29.03 -2.83 -9.76
N MET A 26 28.89 -3.82 -10.65
CA MET A 26 27.65 -4.57 -10.83
C MET A 26 27.26 -5.34 -9.58
N LEU A 27 28.20 -6.02 -8.89
CA LEU A 27 27.88 -6.67 -7.63
C LEU A 27 27.41 -5.66 -6.59
N LYS A 28 27.99 -4.46 -6.55
CA LYS A 28 27.54 -3.37 -5.68
C LYS A 28 26.13 -2.93 -6.04
N GLU A 29 25.78 -2.81 -7.32
CA GLU A 29 24.42 -2.49 -7.79
C GLU A 29 23.41 -3.59 -7.45
N ILE A 30 23.76 -4.87 -7.62
CA ILE A 30 22.90 -6.00 -7.24
C ILE A 30 22.69 -6.02 -5.73
N CYS A 31 23.75 -5.79 -4.95
CA CYS A 31 23.64 -5.70 -3.49
C CYS A 31 22.77 -4.51 -3.07
N ALA A 32 22.96 -3.35 -3.70
CA ALA A 32 22.13 -2.17 -3.45
C ALA A 32 20.66 -2.45 -3.77
N ALA A 33 20.36 -3.11 -4.90
CA ALA A 33 19.00 -3.48 -5.25
C ALA A 33 18.37 -4.48 -4.26
N LEU A 34 19.15 -5.45 -3.75
CA LEU A 34 18.68 -6.38 -2.72
C LEU A 34 18.46 -5.68 -1.37
N LEU A 35 19.32 -4.74 -1.00
CA LEU A 35 19.15 -3.93 0.21
C LEU A 35 17.94 -3.02 0.12
N GLU A 36 17.76 -2.34 -1.02
CA GLU A 36 16.53 -1.57 -1.32
C GLU A 36 15.29 -2.46 -1.29
N ALA A 37 15.43 -3.75 -1.58
CA ALA A 37 14.35 -4.74 -1.48
C ALA A 37 14.14 -5.30 -0.06
N ASP A 38 14.77 -4.68 0.95
CA ASP A 38 14.70 -5.05 2.36
C ASP A 38 15.19 -6.48 2.66
N VAL A 39 16.17 -6.97 1.88
CA VAL A 39 16.90 -8.20 2.19
C VAL A 39 17.91 -7.92 3.31
N ASN A 40 18.08 -8.88 4.25
CA ASN A 40 18.99 -8.71 5.36
C ASN A 40 20.44 -8.43 4.91
N VAL A 41 21.05 -7.40 5.49
CA VAL A 41 22.41 -6.93 5.13
C VAL A 41 23.45 -8.05 5.25
N ARG A 42 23.32 -8.92 6.26
CA ARG A 42 24.24 -10.06 6.46
C ARG A 42 24.14 -11.06 5.31
N LEU A 43 22.92 -11.37 4.86
CA LEU A 43 22.69 -12.27 3.72
C LEU A 43 23.19 -11.66 2.40
N VAL A 44 23.02 -10.35 2.21
CA VAL A 44 23.55 -9.65 1.03
C VAL A 44 25.08 -9.64 1.04
N SER A 45 25.70 -9.40 2.19
CA SER A 45 27.16 -9.44 2.36
C SER A 45 27.72 -10.84 2.11
N GLU A 46 27.05 -11.87 2.64
CA GLU A 46 27.41 -13.27 2.42
C GLU A 46 27.28 -13.66 0.95
N LEU A 47 26.18 -13.28 0.29
CA LEU A 47 26.00 -13.48 -1.15
C LEU A 47 27.13 -12.82 -1.95
N ARG A 48 27.48 -11.57 -1.63
CA ARG A 48 28.59 -10.87 -2.31
C ARG A 48 29.91 -11.62 -2.17
N ARG A 49 30.23 -12.10 -0.96
CA ARG A 49 31.44 -12.87 -0.67
C ARG A 49 31.45 -14.20 -1.43
N ASN A 50 30.34 -14.93 -1.40
CA ASN A 50 30.21 -16.22 -2.07
C ASN A 50 30.32 -16.08 -3.60
N VAL A 51 29.62 -15.11 -4.20
CA VAL A 51 29.70 -14.86 -5.65
C VAL A 51 31.13 -14.47 -6.07
N LYS A 52 31.84 -13.65 -5.26
CA LYS A 52 33.26 -13.33 -5.51
C LYS A 52 34.16 -14.56 -5.45
N SER A 53 33.92 -15.47 -4.52
CA SER A 53 34.75 -16.67 -4.35
C SER A 53 34.57 -17.72 -5.44
N VAL A 54 33.40 -17.76 -6.09
CA VAL A 54 33.06 -18.73 -7.14
C VAL A 54 33.62 -18.32 -8.51
N ILE A 55 33.96 -17.04 -8.69
CA ILE A 55 34.40 -16.49 -9.96
C ILE A 55 35.93 -16.33 -9.94
N ASP A 56 36.64 -17.34 -10.46
CA ASP A 56 38.07 -17.23 -10.75
C ASP A 56 38.28 -16.56 -12.11
N PHE A 57 38.84 -15.36 -12.10
CA PHE A 57 39.10 -14.58 -13.31
C PHE A 57 40.20 -15.18 -14.19
N ASN A 58 41.05 -16.05 -13.65
CA ASN A 58 42.18 -16.64 -14.37
C ASN A 58 41.78 -17.84 -15.24
N GLU A 59 40.74 -18.60 -14.87
CA GLU A 59 40.20 -19.70 -15.69
C GLU A 59 39.22 -19.22 -16.78
N MET A 60 38.72 -17.99 -16.68
CA MET A 60 37.68 -17.42 -17.57
C MET A 60 38.17 -16.96 -18.96
N ALA A 61 39.40 -17.28 -19.35
CA ALA A 61 40.03 -16.81 -20.59
C ALA A 61 39.59 -17.57 -21.86
N ALA A 62 38.85 -18.68 -21.75
CA ALA A 62 38.46 -19.52 -22.88
C ALA A 62 36.97 -19.38 -23.27
N GLY A 63 36.66 -18.44 -24.17
CA GLY A 63 35.65 -18.64 -25.23
C GLY A 63 34.15 -18.75 -24.90
N LEU A 64 33.68 -18.63 -23.65
CA LEU A 64 32.24 -18.64 -23.34
C LEU A 64 31.80 -17.42 -22.53
N ASN A 65 30.64 -16.87 -22.92
CA ASN A 65 29.97 -15.66 -22.42
C ASN A 65 30.14 -15.44 -20.90
N LYS A 66 31.15 -14.64 -20.50
CA LYS A 66 31.42 -14.21 -19.12
C LYS A 66 30.16 -13.73 -18.40
N ARG A 67 29.30 -12.99 -19.13
CA ARG A 67 28.00 -12.50 -18.66
C ARG A 67 27.05 -13.62 -18.21
N ARG A 68 26.95 -14.71 -18.97
CA ARG A 68 26.06 -15.84 -18.65
C ARG A 68 26.56 -16.63 -17.46
N MET A 69 27.88 -16.72 -17.28
CA MET A 69 28.49 -17.39 -16.13
C MET A 69 28.26 -16.59 -14.84
N ILE A 70 28.47 -15.27 -14.87
CA ILE A 70 28.19 -14.37 -13.74
C ILE A 70 26.70 -14.42 -13.37
N GLN A 71 25.81 -14.30 -14.37
CA GLN A 71 24.36 -14.40 -14.16
C GLN A 71 23.97 -15.75 -13.56
N SER A 72 24.58 -16.85 -14.00
CA SER A 72 24.35 -18.18 -13.43
C SER A 72 24.88 -18.30 -12.00
N ALA A 73 26.02 -17.68 -11.68
CA ALA A 73 26.58 -17.66 -10.32
C ALA A 73 25.66 -16.90 -9.35
N VAL A 74 25.22 -15.69 -9.71
CA VAL A 74 24.26 -14.90 -8.92
C VAL A 74 22.94 -15.66 -8.74
N PHE A 75 22.42 -16.27 -9.81
CA PHE A 75 21.21 -17.08 -9.76
C PHE A 75 21.32 -18.26 -8.79
N LYS A 76 22.45 -18.99 -8.83
CA LYS A 76 22.70 -20.12 -7.93
C LYS A 76 22.81 -19.69 -6.48
N GLU A 77 23.50 -18.59 -6.19
CA GLU A 77 23.63 -18.08 -4.82
C GLU A 77 22.29 -17.56 -4.28
N LEU A 78 21.48 -16.90 -5.11
CA LEU A 78 20.11 -16.53 -4.73
C LEU A 78 19.25 -17.75 -4.40
N ILE A 79 19.34 -18.83 -5.18
CA ILE A 79 18.63 -20.09 -4.85
C ILE A 79 19.09 -20.64 -3.50
N LYS A 80 20.39 -20.65 -3.23
CA LYS A 80 20.93 -21.16 -1.96
C LYS A 80 20.43 -20.39 -0.74
N LEU A 81 20.14 -19.08 -0.88
CA LEU A 81 19.57 -18.29 0.21
C LEU A 81 18.11 -18.67 0.53
N VAL A 82 17.36 -19.13 -0.48
CA VAL A 82 15.92 -19.40 -0.39
C VAL A 82 15.62 -20.89 -0.20
N ASP A 83 16.57 -21.76 -0.53
CA ASP A 83 16.43 -23.21 -0.41
C ASP A 83 17.14 -23.69 0.87
N PRO A 84 16.41 -24.07 1.92
CA PRO A 84 17.00 -24.58 3.15
C PRO A 84 17.54 -26.01 3.01
N GLY A 85 17.35 -26.68 1.86
CA GLY A 85 17.74 -28.07 1.65
C GLY A 85 16.83 -29.08 2.37
N VAL A 86 15.74 -28.61 2.98
CA VAL A 86 14.75 -29.41 3.69
C VAL A 86 13.52 -29.59 2.81
N LYS A 87 13.05 -30.83 2.66
CA LYS A 87 11.82 -31.11 1.90
C LYS A 87 10.60 -30.56 2.64
N PRO A 88 9.68 -29.87 1.95
CA PRO A 88 8.40 -29.47 2.52
C PRO A 88 7.63 -30.65 3.15
N TYR A 89 6.92 -30.37 4.25
CA TYR A 89 5.96 -31.33 4.80
C TYR A 89 4.92 -31.70 3.75
N GLN A 90 4.69 -33.01 3.58
CA GLN A 90 3.66 -33.53 2.69
C GLN A 90 2.57 -34.21 3.54
N PRO A 91 1.32 -33.72 3.49
CA PRO A 91 0.23 -34.39 4.18
C PRO A 91 -0.03 -35.77 3.58
N VAL A 92 -0.47 -36.71 4.40
CA VAL A 92 -0.74 -38.11 4.01
C VAL A 92 -2.24 -38.36 4.03
N LYS A 93 -2.81 -38.85 2.92
CA LYS A 93 -4.25 -39.20 2.85
C LYS A 93 -4.60 -40.36 3.77
N GLY A 94 -5.85 -40.41 4.21
CA GLY A 94 -6.35 -41.49 5.08
C GLY A 94 -5.95 -41.39 6.55
N ARG A 95 -5.22 -40.34 6.95
CA ARG A 95 -4.96 -40.02 8.36
C ARG A 95 -5.22 -38.52 8.63
N PRO A 96 -5.52 -38.13 9.87
CA PRO A 96 -5.60 -36.72 10.24
C PRO A 96 -4.22 -36.06 10.15
N ASN A 97 -4.14 -34.93 9.44
CA ASN A 97 -2.97 -34.06 9.39
C ASN A 97 -3.34 -32.75 10.06
N VAL A 98 -2.74 -32.44 11.20
CA VAL A 98 -3.00 -31.22 11.98
C VAL A 98 -1.96 -30.17 11.65
N ILE A 99 -2.40 -29.04 11.09
CA ILE A 99 -1.54 -27.95 10.63
C ILE A 99 -1.83 -26.70 11.48
N MET A 100 -0.86 -26.28 12.28
CA MET A 100 -1.00 -25.10 13.15
C MET A 100 -0.36 -23.87 12.50
N PHE A 101 -1.08 -22.76 12.48
CA PHE A 101 -0.62 -21.51 11.89
C PHE A 101 -0.15 -20.54 12.97
N VAL A 102 1.05 -20.00 12.81
CA VAL A 102 1.66 -19.03 13.74
C VAL A 102 2.23 -17.84 12.96
N GLY A 103 2.42 -16.71 13.65
CA GLY A 103 3.01 -15.51 13.06
C GLY A 103 2.45 -14.22 13.64
N LEU A 104 3.02 -13.10 13.22
CA LEU A 104 2.67 -11.77 13.76
C LEU A 104 1.21 -11.39 13.55
N GLN A 105 0.75 -10.43 14.34
CA GLN A 105 -0.53 -9.77 14.08
C GLN A 105 -0.53 -9.11 12.70
N GLY A 106 -1.64 -9.25 11.96
CA GLY A 106 -1.78 -8.67 10.63
C GLY A 106 -1.01 -9.37 9.50
N SER A 107 -0.31 -10.48 9.77
CA SER A 107 0.45 -11.22 8.73
C SER A 107 -0.42 -12.00 7.74
N GLY A 108 -1.74 -12.07 7.97
CA GLY A 108 -2.68 -12.74 7.08
C GLY A 108 -2.99 -14.21 7.43
N LYS A 109 -2.76 -14.65 8.67
CA LYS A 109 -3.03 -16.02 9.15
C LYS A 109 -4.44 -16.53 8.83
N THR A 110 -5.49 -15.92 9.37
CA THR A 110 -6.89 -16.36 9.20
C THR A 110 -7.30 -16.46 7.72
N THR A 111 -6.89 -15.51 6.90
CA THR A 111 -7.10 -15.56 5.44
C THR A 111 -6.36 -16.74 4.82
N THR A 112 -5.09 -16.93 5.17
CA THR A 112 -4.24 -18.00 4.64
C THR A 112 -4.70 -19.39 5.09
N CYS A 113 -5.19 -19.54 6.34
CA CYS A 113 -5.81 -20.76 6.85
C CYS A 113 -6.96 -21.20 5.92
N THR A 114 -7.85 -20.26 5.60
CA THR A 114 -8.99 -20.52 4.71
C THR A 114 -8.53 -20.88 3.29
N LYS A 115 -7.57 -20.13 2.73
CA LYS A 115 -7.01 -20.40 1.40
C LYS A 115 -6.36 -21.78 1.32
N LEU A 116 -5.58 -22.17 2.33
CA LEU A 116 -4.90 -23.45 2.35
C LEU A 116 -5.90 -24.61 2.46
N ALA A 117 -6.88 -24.50 3.35
CA ALA A 117 -7.93 -25.50 3.47
C ALA A 117 -8.74 -25.63 2.17
N TYR A 118 -9.06 -24.52 1.51
CA TYR A 118 -9.74 -24.51 0.22
C TYR A 118 -8.90 -25.16 -0.90
N HIS A 119 -7.60 -24.88 -0.95
CA HIS A 119 -6.66 -25.49 -1.90
C HIS A 119 -6.62 -27.01 -1.78
N TYR A 120 -6.56 -27.55 -0.56
CA TYR A 120 -6.60 -28.99 -0.34
C TYR A 120 -7.99 -29.59 -0.57
N MET A 121 -9.07 -28.87 -0.26
CA MET A 121 -10.43 -29.29 -0.58
C MET A 121 -10.62 -29.46 -2.11
N LYS A 122 -10.09 -28.54 -2.93
CA LYS A 122 -10.07 -28.66 -4.39
C LYS A 122 -9.32 -29.91 -4.88
N LYS A 123 -8.31 -30.37 -4.13
CA LYS A 123 -7.56 -31.61 -4.39
C LYS A 123 -8.24 -32.86 -3.81
N GLY A 124 -9.49 -32.74 -3.37
CA GLY A 124 -10.30 -33.84 -2.86
C GLY A 124 -9.89 -34.32 -1.47
N TRP A 125 -9.44 -33.42 -0.60
CA TRP A 125 -9.21 -33.69 0.82
C TRP A 125 -10.42 -33.26 1.66
N LYS A 126 -10.71 -33.99 2.74
CA LYS A 126 -11.63 -33.51 3.77
C LYS A 126 -10.91 -32.52 4.68
N ALA A 127 -11.04 -31.23 4.37
CA ALA A 127 -10.40 -30.14 5.10
C ALA A 127 -11.38 -29.41 6.03
N CYS A 128 -10.88 -28.92 7.17
CA CYS A 128 -11.63 -28.11 8.14
C CYS A 128 -10.75 -27.05 8.81
N LEU A 129 -11.41 -26.11 9.48
CA LEU A 129 -10.78 -24.99 10.18
C LEU A 129 -11.11 -25.00 11.67
N VAL A 130 -10.15 -24.71 12.53
CA VAL A 130 -10.34 -24.52 13.98
C VAL A 130 -9.82 -23.14 14.34
N CYS A 131 -10.68 -22.28 14.88
CA CYS A 131 -10.32 -20.94 15.34
C CYS A 131 -9.94 -20.96 16.81
N ALA A 132 -8.64 -20.85 17.09
CA ALA A 132 -8.06 -20.71 18.42
C ALA A 132 -7.51 -19.30 18.65
N ASP A 133 -8.09 -18.29 17.99
CA ASP A 133 -7.82 -16.86 18.24
C ASP A 133 -8.91 -16.30 19.17
N THR A 134 -8.66 -16.38 20.48
CA THR A 134 -9.56 -15.87 21.53
C THR A 134 -9.27 -14.42 21.91
N PHE A 135 -8.13 -13.87 21.48
CA PHE A 135 -7.68 -12.53 21.88
C PHE A 135 -8.30 -11.43 21.01
N ARG A 136 -8.38 -11.66 19.70
CA ARG A 136 -8.81 -10.63 18.76
C ARG A 136 -10.33 -10.62 18.62
N ALA A 137 -10.93 -9.45 18.89
CA ALA A 137 -12.37 -9.24 18.72
C ALA A 137 -12.83 -9.57 17.28
N GLY A 138 -13.84 -10.41 17.16
CA GLY A 138 -14.41 -10.84 15.88
C GLY A 138 -13.51 -11.77 15.05
N ALA A 139 -12.44 -12.35 15.61
CA ALA A 139 -11.59 -13.31 14.88
C ALA A 139 -12.36 -14.57 14.47
N PHE A 140 -13.14 -15.15 15.39
CA PHE A 140 -13.99 -16.28 15.07
C PHE A 140 -15.04 -15.95 14.01
N ASP A 141 -15.67 -14.77 14.07
CA ASP A 141 -16.61 -14.33 13.04
C ASP A 141 -15.94 -14.14 11.68
N GLN A 142 -14.71 -13.63 11.63
CA GLN A 142 -13.95 -13.52 10.39
C GLN A 142 -13.68 -14.91 9.79
N LEU A 143 -13.16 -15.85 10.58
CA LEU A 143 -12.89 -17.21 10.13
C LEU A 143 -14.18 -17.89 9.66
N LYS A 144 -15.26 -17.77 10.44
CA LYS A 144 -16.60 -18.29 10.11
C LYS A 144 -17.14 -17.75 8.79
N GLN A 145 -17.03 -16.45 8.54
CA GLN A 145 -17.46 -15.84 7.26
C GLN A 145 -16.64 -16.38 6.08
N ASN A 146 -15.32 -16.48 6.24
CA ASN A 146 -14.43 -16.99 5.21
C ASN A 146 -14.70 -18.48 4.93
N ALA A 147 -14.82 -19.29 5.97
CA ALA A 147 -15.14 -20.72 5.90
C ALA A 147 -16.49 -20.95 5.23
N THR A 148 -17.51 -20.16 5.58
CA THR A 148 -18.85 -20.26 5.00
C THR A 148 -18.85 -19.94 3.51
N LYS A 149 -18.14 -18.88 3.09
CA LYS A 149 -17.97 -18.54 1.66
C LYS A 149 -17.27 -19.66 0.90
N ALA A 150 -16.29 -20.31 1.54
CA ALA A 150 -15.51 -21.41 0.98
C ALA A 150 -16.20 -22.78 1.05
N ARG A 151 -17.31 -22.89 1.80
CA ARG A 151 -17.99 -24.15 2.16
C ARG A 151 -17.07 -25.13 2.91
N ILE A 152 -16.22 -24.61 3.78
CA ILE A 152 -15.30 -25.39 4.62
C ILE A 152 -15.90 -25.51 6.03
N PRO A 153 -16.00 -26.72 6.60
CA PRO A 153 -16.40 -26.91 8.00
C PRO A 153 -15.45 -26.21 8.96
N TYR A 154 -16.01 -25.59 10.01
CA TYR A 154 -15.24 -24.79 10.97
C TYR A 154 -15.67 -25.06 12.42
N TYR A 155 -14.74 -24.90 13.36
CA TYR A 155 -14.96 -24.96 14.80
C TYR A 155 -14.37 -23.71 15.48
N GLY A 156 -14.98 -23.28 16.57
CA GLY A 156 -14.52 -22.21 17.43
C GLY A 156 -15.58 -21.90 18.50
N SER A 157 -15.23 -21.06 19.46
CA SER A 157 -16.10 -20.72 20.60
C SER A 157 -16.24 -19.22 20.77
N TYR A 158 -17.43 -18.77 21.17
CA TYR A 158 -17.68 -17.38 21.58
C TYR A 158 -17.50 -17.18 23.10
N THR A 159 -17.49 -18.27 23.88
CA THR A 159 -17.53 -18.23 25.35
C THR A 159 -16.26 -18.77 26.00
N GLU A 160 -15.57 -19.70 25.34
CA GLU A 160 -14.31 -20.24 25.83
C GLU A 160 -13.18 -19.24 25.58
N VAL A 161 -12.35 -19.02 26.59
CA VAL A 161 -11.27 -18.03 26.58
C VAL A 161 -9.90 -18.68 26.39
N ASP A 162 -9.76 -19.97 26.75
CA ASP A 162 -8.51 -20.71 26.60
C ASP A 162 -8.38 -21.28 25.17
N PRO A 163 -7.41 -20.81 24.36
CA PRO A 163 -7.23 -21.30 23.00
C PRO A 163 -6.74 -22.74 22.94
N ALA A 164 -6.06 -23.26 23.98
CA ALA A 164 -5.60 -24.65 23.99
C ALA A 164 -6.79 -25.61 24.11
N VAL A 165 -7.80 -25.25 24.92
CA VAL A 165 -9.06 -26.01 25.04
C VAL A 165 -9.79 -26.02 23.71
N ILE A 166 -10.01 -24.84 23.10
CA ILE A 166 -10.72 -24.73 21.81
C ILE A 166 -10.01 -25.51 20.70
N ALA A 167 -8.69 -25.38 20.63
CA ALA A 167 -7.89 -26.10 19.64
C ALA A 167 -7.97 -27.61 19.84
N GLN A 168 -7.86 -28.09 21.09
CA GLN A 168 -7.94 -29.50 21.42
C GLN A 168 -9.31 -30.11 21.09
N GLU A 169 -10.40 -29.44 21.47
CA GLU A 169 -11.76 -29.88 21.21
C GLU A 169 -12.07 -29.90 19.71
N GLY A 170 -11.73 -28.83 18.99
CA GLY A 170 -11.96 -28.74 17.55
C GLY A 170 -11.18 -29.81 16.77
N VAL A 171 -9.91 -30.05 17.14
CA VAL A 171 -9.10 -31.11 16.53
C VAL A 171 -9.68 -32.49 16.84
N ASN A 172 -10.13 -32.75 18.07
CA ASN A 172 -10.73 -34.03 18.44
C ASN A 172 -12.05 -34.31 17.72
N LEU A 173 -12.92 -33.28 17.62
CA LEU A 173 -14.17 -33.34 16.87
C LEU A 173 -13.91 -33.76 15.43
N PHE A 174 -13.04 -33.04 14.73
CA PHE A 174 -12.77 -33.29 13.32
C PHE A 174 -12.00 -34.59 13.07
N LYS A 175 -11.15 -35.03 14.01
CA LYS A 175 -10.57 -36.38 13.99
C LYS A 175 -11.66 -37.45 14.08
N GLY A 176 -12.64 -37.28 14.98
CA GLY A 176 -13.77 -38.19 15.14
C GLY A 176 -14.68 -38.27 13.91
N GLU A 177 -14.85 -37.16 13.19
CA GLU A 177 -15.63 -37.08 11.95
C GLU A 177 -14.86 -37.53 10.70
N GLY A 178 -13.60 -37.95 10.85
CA GLY A 178 -12.77 -38.46 9.76
C GLY A 178 -12.27 -37.40 8.78
N PHE A 179 -12.02 -36.18 9.27
CA PHE A 179 -11.30 -35.16 8.50
C PHE A 179 -9.82 -35.49 8.40
N GLU A 180 -9.25 -35.22 7.23
CA GLU A 180 -7.87 -35.56 6.90
C GLU A 180 -6.94 -34.35 7.02
N PHE A 181 -7.47 -33.13 6.89
CA PHE A 181 -6.67 -31.91 6.85
C PHE A 181 -7.26 -30.84 7.78
N ILE A 182 -6.71 -30.75 8.99
CA ILE A 182 -7.24 -29.91 10.08
C ILE A 182 -6.33 -28.71 10.24
N VAL A 183 -6.83 -27.50 9.95
CA VAL A 183 -6.04 -26.27 10.07
C VAL A 183 -6.44 -25.52 11.34
N VAL A 184 -5.47 -25.24 12.20
CA VAL A 184 -5.65 -24.48 13.45
C VAL A 184 -5.14 -23.06 13.27
N ASP A 185 -6.04 -22.08 13.32
CA ASP A 185 -5.75 -20.64 13.26
C ASP A 185 -5.53 -20.10 14.67
N THR A 186 -4.34 -19.54 14.95
CA THR A 186 -4.03 -18.93 16.25
C THR A 186 -4.05 -17.41 16.18
N SER A 187 -4.12 -16.76 17.34
CA SER A 187 -3.91 -15.32 17.45
C SER A 187 -2.54 -14.87 16.92
N GLY A 188 -2.44 -13.59 16.53
CA GLY A 188 -1.17 -12.97 16.15
C GLY A 188 -0.36 -12.51 17.35
N ARG A 189 0.96 -12.72 17.31
CA ARG A 189 1.81 -12.57 18.49
C ARG A 189 3.05 -11.71 18.18
N HIS A 190 3.37 -10.73 19.02
CA HIS A 190 4.57 -9.90 18.90
C HIS A 190 5.70 -10.45 19.77
N LYS A 191 6.97 -10.26 19.36
CA LYS A 191 8.15 -10.82 20.05
C LYS A 191 8.31 -10.35 21.51
N GLN A 192 7.70 -9.22 21.87
CA GLN A 192 7.88 -8.57 23.18
C GLN A 192 6.95 -9.12 24.28
N GLU A 193 6.08 -10.07 23.99
CA GLU A 193 5.12 -10.63 24.95
C GLU A 193 5.40 -12.12 25.22
N ASP A 194 6.19 -12.40 26.25
CA ASP A 194 6.57 -13.78 26.64
C ASP A 194 5.36 -14.65 27.00
N SER A 195 4.35 -14.06 27.66
CA SER A 195 3.09 -14.74 28.03
C SER A 195 2.33 -15.29 26.81
N LEU A 196 2.34 -14.55 25.69
CA LEU A 196 1.72 -15.00 24.46
C LEU A 196 2.54 -16.11 23.76
N PHE A 197 3.86 -16.16 23.91
CA PHE A 197 4.64 -17.30 23.38
C PHE A 197 4.38 -18.59 24.16
N GLU A 198 4.14 -18.48 25.46
CA GLU A 198 3.79 -19.61 26.32
C GLU A 198 2.41 -20.18 25.98
N GLU A 199 1.41 -19.34 25.74
CA GLU A 199 0.10 -19.77 25.28
C GLU A 199 0.16 -20.49 23.92
N MET A 200 0.98 -20.01 22.98
CA MET A 200 1.20 -20.71 21.71
C MET A 200 1.81 -22.10 21.92
N LEU A 201 2.76 -22.22 22.83
CA LEU A 201 3.38 -23.49 23.18
C LEU A 201 2.37 -24.45 23.83
N GLN A 202 1.47 -23.93 24.67
CA GLN A 202 0.37 -24.71 25.26
C GLN A 202 -0.58 -25.25 24.18
N VAL A 203 -0.99 -24.42 23.21
CA VAL A 203 -1.82 -24.85 22.08
C VAL A 203 -1.11 -25.94 21.27
N SER A 204 0.18 -25.74 20.94
CA SER A 204 0.99 -26.73 20.22
C SER A 204 1.09 -28.06 20.96
N ASN A 205 1.31 -28.02 22.28
CA ASN A 205 1.42 -29.21 23.11
C ASN A 205 0.09 -29.97 23.24
N ALA A 206 -1.04 -29.25 23.25
CA ALA A 206 -2.37 -29.85 23.27
C ALA A 206 -2.66 -30.57 21.95
N VAL A 207 -2.58 -29.85 20.82
CA VAL A 207 -3.02 -30.42 19.51
C VAL A 207 -2.00 -31.33 18.85
N LYS A 208 -0.70 -31.22 19.23
CA LYS A 208 0.44 -31.96 18.65
C LYS A 208 0.43 -31.89 17.12
N PRO A 209 0.66 -30.69 16.53
CA PRO A 209 0.55 -30.50 15.10
C PRO A 209 1.61 -31.29 14.33
N ASP A 210 1.24 -31.85 13.17
CA ASP A 210 2.18 -32.51 12.25
C ASP A 210 3.07 -31.51 11.52
N ASN A 211 2.60 -30.28 11.35
CA ASN A 211 3.36 -29.18 10.78
C ASN A 211 2.92 -27.84 11.38
N ILE A 212 3.90 -27.01 11.72
CA ILE A 212 3.68 -25.63 12.15
C ILE A 212 4.10 -24.69 11.01
N VAL A 213 3.15 -23.90 10.54
CA VAL A 213 3.33 -22.96 9.42
C VAL A 213 3.51 -21.54 9.97
N PHE A 214 4.67 -20.96 9.74
CA PHE A 214 4.93 -19.55 10.03
C PHE A 214 4.46 -18.67 8.86
N VAL A 215 3.42 -17.87 9.10
CA VAL A 215 2.87 -16.93 8.12
C VAL A 215 3.49 -15.56 8.32
N MET A 216 4.15 -15.08 7.27
CA MET A 216 4.79 -13.77 7.26
C MET A 216 4.23 -12.88 6.15
N ASP A 217 4.20 -11.59 6.43
CA ASP A 217 3.87 -10.55 5.45
C ASP A 217 5.13 -10.18 4.65
N ALA A 218 5.01 -10.12 3.32
CA ALA A 218 6.12 -9.77 2.42
C ALA A 218 6.68 -8.35 2.62
N SER A 219 5.94 -7.46 3.28
CA SER A 219 6.39 -6.11 3.65
C SER A 219 7.27 -6.06 4.91
N ILE A 220 7.34 -7.16 5.67
CA ILE A 220 8.22 -7.26 6.83
C ILE A 220 9.66 -7.24 6.32
N GLY A 221 10.33 -6.09 6.48
CA GLY A 221 11.71 -5.89 6.06
C GLY A 221 12.73 -6.54 7.00
N GLN A 222 13.68 -5.75 7.51
CA GLN A 222 14.82 -6.25 8.30
C GLN A 222 14.42 -6.99 9.59
N ALA A 223 13.27 -6.64 10.20
CA ALA A 223 12.79 -7.28 11.43
C ALA A 223 12.39 -8.76 11.24
N CYS A 224 12.26 -9.22 10.00
CA CYS A 224 11.81 -10.57 9.68
C CYS A 224 12.71 -11.66 10.30
N GLU A 225 14.03 -11.50 10.23
CA GLU A 225 14.98 -12.50 10.73
C GLU A 225 14.80 -12.75 12.23
N ALA A 226 14.77 -11.67 13.02
CA ALA A 226 14.67 -11.73 14.47
C ALA A 226 13.33 -12.32 14.96
N GLN A 227 12.26 -12.09 14.20
CA GLN A 227 10.93 -12.63 14.48
C GLN A 227 10.85 -14.11 14.10
N ALA A 228 11.24 -14.46 12.88
CA ALA A 228 11.27 -15.84 12.40
C ALA A 228 12.11 -16.73 13.33
N LYS A 229 13.26 -16.22 13.80
CA LYS A 229 14.11 -16.90 14.77
C LYS A 229 13.41 -17.12 16.12
N ALA A 230 12.74 -16.11 16.66
CA ALA A 230 12.02 -16.22 17.94
C ALA A 230 10.88 -17.27 17.88
N PHE A 231 10.14 -17.32 16.78
CA PHE A 231 9.13 -18.37 16.59
C PHE A 231 9.79 -19.76 16.50
N LYS A 232 10.88 -19.90 15.74
CA LYS A 232 11.58 -21.18 15.60
C LYS A 232 12.22 -21.68 16.91
N GLU A 233 12.67 -20.78 17.78
CA GLU A 233 13.23 -21.13 19.09
C GLU A 233 12.17 -21.62 20.09
N LYS A 234 10.92 -21.18 19.94
CA LYS A 234 9.82 -21.50 20.86
C LYS A 234 8.93 -22.64 20.38
N VAL A 235 8.67 -22.72 19.08
CA VAL A 235 7.88 -23.78 18.45
C VAL A 235 8.59 -24.32 17.22
N ASP A 236 8.39 -25.61 16.93
CA ASP A 236 9.06 -26.26 15.80
C ASP A 236 8.39 -25.91 14.47
N VAL A 237 8.66 -24.68 13.99
CA VAL A 237 8.21 -24.22 12.67
C VAL A 237 8.78 -25.15 11.61
N GLY A 238 7.92 -25.79 10.83
CA GLY A 238 8.29 -26.74 9.77
C GLY A 238 8.09 -26.19 8.36
N SER A 239 7.36 -25.08 8.20
CA SER A 239 7.09 -24.47 6.89
C SER A 239 6.83 -22.97 6.99
N VAL A 240 7.05 -22.25 5.89
CA VAL A 240 6.79 -20.80 5.79
C VAL A 240 5.78 -20.49 4.69
N ILE A 241 4.87 -19.56 4.92
CA ILE A 241 4.00 -18.96 3.89
C ILE A 241 4.22 -17.45 3.88
N ILE A 242 4.38 -16.89 2.67
CA ILE A 242 4.58 -15.45 2.47
C ILE A 242 3.29 -14.86 1.90
N THR A 243 2.73 -13.83 2.52
CA THR A 243 1.48 -13.18 2.10
C THR A 243 1.74 -11.78 1.54
N LYS A 244 0.69 -11.18 0.95
CA LYS A 244 0.68 -9.80 0.43
C LYS A 244 1.72 -9.51 -0.66
N LEU A 245 2.06 -10.51 -1.48
CA LEU A 245 3.03 -10.35 -2.58
C LEU A 245 2.45 -9.60 -3.79
N ASP A 246 1.15 -9.31 -3.78
CA ASP A 246 0.42 -8.46 -4.73
C ASP A 246 0.63 -6.96 -4.48
N GLY A 247 1.00 -6.57 -3.26
CA GLY A 247 1.20 -5.17 -2.89
C GLY A 247 2.55 -4.59 -3.35
N HIS A 248 2.93 -3.47 -2.73
CA HIS A 248 4.24 -2.84 -2.88
C HIS A 248 5.35 -3.54 -2.07
N ALA A 249 5.08 -4.75 -1.59
CA ALA A 249 6.03 -5.53 -0.80
C ALA A 249 7.22 -5.99 -1.66
N LYS A 250 8.44 -5.73 -1.17
CA LYS A 250 9.68 -6.03 -1.88
C LYS A 250 10.11 -7.49 -1.78
N GLY A 251 9.54 -8.26 -0.85
CA GLY A 251 9.76 -9.70 -0.72
C GLY A 251 11.11 -10.09 -0.09
N GLY A 252 11.97 -9.15 0.28
CA GLY A 252 13.28 -9.45 0.88
C GLY A 252 13.22 -10.08 2.27
N GLY A 253 12.13 -9.86 3.02
CA GLY A 253 11.88 -10.55 4.28
C GLY A 253 11.78 -12.08 4.10
N ALA A 254 11.25 -12.56 2.98
CA ALA A 254 11.09 -13.99 2.73
C ALA A 254 12.43 -14.74 2.76
N LEU A 255 13.46 -14.17 2.15
CA LEU A 255 14.83 -14.69 2.17
C LEU A 255 15.36 -14.79 3.60
N SER A 256 15.01 -13.81 4.42
CA SER A 256 15.45 -13.69 5.80
C SER A 256 14.73 -14.69 6.71
N ALA A 257 13.44 -14.94 6.48
CA ALA A 257 12.67 -15.94 7.21
C ALA A 257 13.17 -17.36 6.95
N VAL A 258 13.47 -17.72 5.70
CA VAL A 258 14.03 -19.04 5.38
C VAL A 258 15.40 -19.22 6.02
N ALA A 259 16.26 -18.20 5.91
CA ALA A 259 17.59 -18.24 6.50
C ALA A 259 17.54 -18.45 8.03
N ALA A 260 16.58 -17.83 8.72
CA ALA A 260 16.40 -17.92 10.16
C ALA A 260 15.71 -19.21 10.62
N THR A 261 14.62 -19.62 9.97
CA THR A 261 13.82 -20.79 10.39
C THR A 261 14.38 -22.12 9.88
N LYS A 262 15.25 -22.09 8.86
CA LYS A 262 15.69 -23.26 8.09
C LYS A 262 14.52 -24.11 7.56
N SER A 263 13.36 -23.48 7.38
CA SER A 263 12.12 -24.14 6.96
C SER A 263 11.76 -23.70 5.53
N PRO A 264 11.28 -24.62 4.68
CA PRO A 264 10.97 -24.30 3.30
C PRO A 264 9.72 -23.43 3.19
N VAL A 265 9.73 -22.51 2.24
CA VAL A 265 8.51 -21.79 1.83
C VAL A 265 7.65 -22.75 1.00
N ILE A 266 6.38 -22.88 1.37
CA ILE A 266 5.45 -23.83 0.72
C ILE A 266 4.41 -23.15 -0.17
N PHE A 267 3.98 -21.93 0.18
CA PHE A 267 2.99 -21.17 -0.57
C PHE A 267 3.28 -19.66 -0.53
N ILE A 268 2.73 -18.96 -1.51
CA ILE A 268 2.70 -17.50 -1.60
C ILE A 268 1.26 -17.00 -1.76
N GLY A 269 0.88 -15.98 -0.99
CA GLY A 269 -0.39 -15.28 -1.12
C GLY A 269 -0.26 -14.08 -2.05
N THR A 270 -1.02 -14.08 -3.13
CA THR A 270 -0.92 -13.14 -4.26
C THR A 270 -2.17 -12.26 -4.43
N GLY A 271 -2.92 -12.06 -3.36
CA GLY A 271 -4.16 -11.27 -3.35
C GLY A 271 -5.04 -11.58 -2.14
N GLU A 272 -6.22 -10.98 -2.09
CA GLU A 272 -7.18 -11.16 -0.99
C GLU A 272 -8.21 -12.27 -1.25
N HIS A 273 -8.43 -12.64 -2.52
CA HIS A 273 -9.42 -13.65 -2.87
C HIS A 273 -8.96 -15.06 -2.46
N ILE A 274 -9.93 -15.96 -2.27
CA ILE A 274 -9.68 -17.32 -1.77
C ILE A 274 -8.79 -18.16 -2.70
N ASP A 275 -8.82 -17.83 -4.00
CA ASP A 275 -8.03 -18.48 -5.05
C ASP A 275 -6.61 -17.90 -5.17
N ASP A 276 -6.31 -16.79 -4.49
CA ASP A 276 -5.02 -16.10 -4.59
C ASP A 276 -3.98 -16.73 -3.64
N LEU A 277 -3.75 -18.03 -3.81
CA LEU A 277 -2.72 -18.81 -3.11
C LEU A 277 -2.00 -19.71 -4.12
N GLU A 278 -0.72 -19.43 -4.35
CA GLU A 278 0.09 -20.18 -5.31
C GLU A 278 1.14 -21.04 -4.59
N SER A 279 1.43 -22.22 -5.14
CA SER A 279 2.47 -23.09 -4.59
C SER A 279 3.85 -22.45 -4.81
N PHE A 280 4.68 -22.42 -3.77
CA PHE A 280 6.01 -21.82 -3.90
C PHE A 280 7.00 -22.81 -4.51
N LYS A 281 7.70 -22.36 -5.55
CA LYS A 281 8.83 -23.08 -6.13
C LYS A 281 10.02 -22.13 -6.24
N THR A 282 11.15 -22.51 -5.66
CA THR A 282 12.33 -21.64 -5.53
C THR A 282 12.88 -21.17 -6.87
N LYS A 283 13.07 -22.09 -7.83
CA LYS A 283 13.59 -21.76 -9.16
C LYS A 283 12.68 -20.79 -9.93
N PRO A 284 11.38 -21.10 -10.12
CA PRO A 284 10.42 -20.16 -10.72
C PRO A 284 10.39 -18.78 -10.07
N PHE A 285 10.38 -18.74 -8.73
CA PHE A 285 10.37 -17.48 -7.99
C PHE A 285 11.60 -16.62 -8.29
N ILE A 286 12.79 -17.21 -8.27
CA ILE A 286 14.05 -16.50 -8.55
C ILE A 286 14.19 -16.14 -10.04
N SER A 287 13.71 -16.99 -10.96
CA SER A 287 13.66 -16.67 -12.39
C SER A 287 12.74 -15.47 -12.67
N LYS A 288 11.58 -15.42 -12.02
CA LYS A 288 10.64 -14.29 -12.08
C LYS A 288 11.27 -13.03 -11.46
N LEU A 289 11.94 -13.18 -10.32
CA LEU A 289 12.69 -12.10 -9.66
C LEU A 289 13.78 -11.51 -10.56
N LEU A 290 14.41 -12.31 -11.43
CA LEU A 290 15.48 -11.87 -12.32
C LEU A 290 15.00 -11.50 -13.73
N GLY A 291 13.69 -11.50 -13.98
CA GLY A 291 13.13 -11.20 -15.30
C GLY A 291 13.50 -12.20 -16.40
N LEU A 292 13.87 -13.44 -16.02
CA LEU A 292 14.24 -14.51 -16.95
C LEU A 292 13.03 -15.26 -17.55
N GLY A 293 11.81 -14.94 -17.08
CA GLY A 293 10.58 -15.63 -17.42
C GLY A 293 10.39 -16.91 -16.60
N ASP A 294 9.17 -17.45 -16.59
CA ASP A 294 8.79 -18.64 -15.83
C ASP A 294 8.05 -19.64 -16.73
N ILE A 295 8.83 -20.39 -17.51
CA ILE A 295 8.29 -21.39 -18.45
C ILE A 295 7.65 -22.56 -17.68
N GLU A 296 8.22 -22.97 -16.55
CA GLU A 296 7.68 -24.08 -15.74
C GLU A 296 6.34 -23.71 -15.11
N GLY A 297 6.21 -22.52 -14.51
CA GLY A 297 4.95 -22.05 -13.95
C GLY A 297 3.86 -21.82 -15.01
N LEU A 298 4.24 -21.38 -16.21
CA LEU A 298 3.31 -21.29 -17.35
C LEU A 298 2.75 -22.67 -17.72
N ILE A 299 3.61 -23.70 -17.77
CA ILE A 299 3.20 -25.08 -18.08
C ILE A 299 2.25 -25.62 -16.99
N ASP A 300 2.58 -25.40 -15.71
CA ASP A 300 1.72 -25.84 -14.60
C ASP A 300 0.32 -25.20 -14.67
N LYS A 301 0.26 -23.88 -14.91
CA LYS A 301 -1.02 -23.15 -14.99
C LYS A 301 -1.84 -23.56 -16.21
N VAL A 302 -1.18 -23.85 -17.34
CA VAL A 302 -1.84 -24.42 -18.54
C VAL A 302 -2.37 -25.83 -18.27
N ASN A 303 -1.62 -26.68 -17.55
CA ASN A 303 -2.04 -28.03 -17.18
C ASN A 303 -3.22 -28.03 -16.20
N GLU A 304 -3.24 -27.11 -15.22
CA GLU A 304 -4.38 -26.93 -14.32
C GLU A 304 -5.67 -26.53 -15.05
N LEU A 305 -5.55 -25.80 -16.16
CA LEU A 305 -6.67 -25.27 -16.93
C LEU A 305 -7.32 -26.29 -17.88
N LYS A 306 -6.74 -27.49 -18.06
CA LYS A 306 -7.24 -28.52 -18.99
C LYS A 306 -7.65 -27.93 -20.35
N LEU A 307 -6.77 -27.11 -20.94
CA LEU A 307 -7.03 -26.43 -22.23
C LEU A 307 -7.21 -27.38 -23.42
N ASP A 308 -7.02 -28.68 -23.22
CA ASP A 308 -7.23 -29.73 -24.22
C ASP A 308 -8.72 -29.98 -24.56
N ASP A 309 -9.67 -29.43 -23.79
CA ASP A 309 -11.11 -29.72 -23.96
C ASP A 309 -11.85 -28.87 -25.02
N ASN A 310 -11.20 -27.94 -25.74
CA ASN A 310 -11.87 -27.07 -26.74
C ASN A 310 -11.59 -27.47 -28.21
N GLU A 311 -11.76 -28.75 -28.55
CA GLU A 311 -11.62 -29.25 -29.93
C GLU A 311 -12.55 -28.54 -30.93
N GLU A 312 -13.76 -28.17 -30.51
CA GLU A 312 -14.74 -27.46 -31.35
C GLU A 312 -14.25 -26.07 -31.80
N LEU A 313 -13.58 -25.33 -30.91
CA LEU A 313 -13.05 -24.00 -31.24
C LEU A 313 -11.91 -24.11 -32.27
N ILE A 314 -11.06 -25.12 -32.10
CA ILE A 314 -9.95 -25.39 -33.03
C ILE A 314 -10.49 -25.77 -34.41
N GLU A 315 -11.57 -26.57 -34.48
CA GLU A 315 -12.28 -26.88 -35.73
C GLU A 315 -12.89 -25.63 -36.38
N LYS A 316 -13.62 -24.79 -35.63
CA LYS A 316 -14.22 -23.55 -36.15
C LYS A 316 -13.16 -22.57 -36.69
N ILE A 317 -12.03 -22.42 -35.99
CA ILE A 317 -10.89 -21.59 -36.42
C ILE A 317 -10.25 -22.15 -37.69
N LYS A 318 -10.08 -23.48 -37.80
CA LYS A 318 -9.58 -24.14 -39.03
C LYS A 318 -10.49 -23.86 -40.24
N HIS A 319 -11.80 -23.76 -40.02
CA HIS A 319 -12.77 -23.42 -41.06
C HIS A 319 -12.94 -21.91 -41.29
N GLY A 320 -12.21 -21.06 -40.55
CA GLY A 320 -12.24 -19.60 -40.70
C GLY A 320 -13.57 -18.97 -40.30
N GLN A 321 -14.37 -19.66 -39.49
CA GLN A 321 -15.65 -19.19 -38.96
C GLN A 321 -15.41 -18.61 -37.57
N PHE A 322 -15.77 -17.34 -37.38
CA PHE A 322 -15.61 -16.63 -36.10
C PHE A 322 -16.78 -15.69 -35.86
N THR A 323 -17.60 -16.02 -34.88
CA THR A 323 -18.84 -15.32 -34.52
C THR A 323 -18.63 -14.42 -33.30
N LEU A 324 -19.64 -13.60 -32.96
CA LEU A 324 -19.61 -12.80 -31.73
C LEU A 324 -19.74 -13.68 -30.48
N ARG A 325 -20.42 -14.83 -30.59
CA ARG A 325 -20.45 -15.84 -29.52
C ARG A 325 -19.07 -16.42 -29.24
N ASP A 326 -18.32 -16.78 -30.29
CA ASP A 326 -16.96 -17.28 -30.11
C ASP A 326 -16.08 -16.22 -29.43
N MET A 327 -16.24 -14.94 -29.78
CA MET A 327 -15.56 -13.82 -29.11
C MET A 327 -15.97 -13.68 -27.64
N TYR A 328 -17.26 -13.86 -27.32
CA TYR A 328 -17.77 -13.85 -25.95
C TYR A 328 -17.15 -14.95 -25.11
N GLU A 329 -17.11 -16.18 -25.62
CA GLU A 329 -16.48 -17.33 -24.98
C GLU A 329 -14.99 -17.08 -24.74
N GLN A 330 -14.29 -16.46 -25.70
CA GLN A 330 -12.88 -16.08 -25.51
C GLN A 330 -12.72 -15.04 -24.40
N PHE A 331 -13.57 -14.01 -24.34
CA PHE A 331 -13.51 -13.04 -23.23
C PHE A 331 -13.81 -13.70 -21.89
N GLN A 332 -14.77 -14.62 -21.83
CA GLN A 332 -15.08 -15.37 -20.61
C GLN A 332 -13.91 -16.25 -20.18
N ASN A 333 -13.23 -16.92 -21.12
CA ASN A 333 -12.04 -17.71 -20.83
C ASN A 333 -10.88 -16.82 -20.37
N ILE A 334 -10.67 -15.66 -20.98
CA ILE A 334 -9.67 -14.68 -20.53
C ILE A 334 -9.99 -14.18 -19.13
N MET A 335 -11.26 -13.91 -18.81
CA MET A 335 -11.67 -13.52 -17.47
C MET A 335 -11.47 -14.63 -16.44
N LYS A 336 -11.65 -15.90 -16.83
CA LYS A 336 -11.35 -17.07 -15.97
C LYS A 336 -9.84 -17.26 -15.75
N MET A 337 -9.01 -16.88 -16.72
CA MET A 337 -7.55 -17.00 -16.66
C MET A 337 -6.88 -15.96 -15.74
N GLY A 338 -7.64 -14.98 -15.22
CA GLY A 338 -7.11 -13.91 -14.38
C GLY A 338 -6.38 -12.82 -15.17
N PRO A 339 -5.66 -11.90 -14.51
CA PRO A 339 -5.01 -10.76 -15.16
C PRO A 339 -4.02 -11.21 -16.25
N PHE A 340 -4.27 -10.81 -17.50
CA PHE A 340 -3.45 -11.16 -18.67
C PHE A 340 -1.97 -10.73 -18.54
N SER A 341 -1.71 -9.73 -17.69
CA SER A 341 -0.37 -9.28 -17.31
C SER A 341 0.45 -10.38 -16.62
N GLN A 342 -0.18 -11.25 -15.81
CA GLN A 342 0.51 -12.33 -15.12
C GLN A 342 1.02 -13.40 -16.10
N ILE A 343 0.23 -13.74 -17.12
CA ILE A 343 0.62 -14.71 -18.16
C ILE A 343 1.70 -14.13 -19.06
N MET A 344 1.55 -12.87 -19.50
CA MET A 344 2.56 -12.19 -20.32
C MET A 344 3.91 -12.04 -19.58
N GLY A 345 3.88 -11.81 -18.26
CA GLY A 345 5.09 -11.77 -17.43
C GLY A 345 5.83 -13.11 -17.32
N MET A 346 5.20 -14.22 -17.70
CA MET A 346 5.84 -15.55 -17.72
C MET A 346 6.57 -15.84 -19.04
N ILE A 347 6.31 -15.09 -20.12
CA ILE A 347 6.87 -15.33 -21.45
C ILE A 347 8.27 -14.67 -21.61
N PRO A 348 9.34 -15.44 -21.87
CA PRO A 348 10.68 -14.88 -22.04
C PRO A 348 10.78 -13.92 -23.24
N GLY A 349 11.39 -12.74 -23.03
CA GLY A 349 11.71 -11.78 -24.10
C GLY A 349 10.59 -10.81 -24.48
N PHE A 350 9.40 -10.93 -23.90
CA PHE A 350 8.32 -9.97 -24.09
C PHE A 350 8.42 -8.88 -23.00
N SER A 351 8.74 -7.64 -23.37
CA SER A 351 8.86 -6.53 -22.41
C SER A 351 7.50 -5.88 -22.11
N GLN A 352 7.34 -5.44 -20.87
CA GLN A 352 6.16 -4.71 -20.36
C GLN A 352 5.93 -3.36 -21.06
N ASP A 353 6.90 -2.86 -21.83
CA ASP A 353 6.84 -1.55 -22.50
C ASP A 353 5.81 -1.48 -23.64
N PHE A 354 5.28 -2.62 -24.09
CA PHE A 354 4.25 -2.69 -25.12
C PHE A 354 2.81 -2.56 -24.58
N MET A 355 2.64 -2.43 -23.25
CA MET A 355 1.33 -2.26 -22.62
C MET A 355 0.97 -0.77 -22.54
N THR A 356 -0.24 -0.42 -23.00
CA THR A 356 -0.84 0.89 -22.73
C THR A 356 -0.90 1.15 -21.23
N LYS A 357 -0.65 2.39 -20.79
CA LYS A 357 -0.58 2.86 -19.40
C LYS A 357 -1.91 2.76 -18.58
N GLY A 358 -2.72 1.73 -18.79
CA GLY A 358 -3.95 1.46 -18.03
C GLY A 358 -3.73 0.37 -16.98
N GLY A 359 -4.45 0.47 -15.85
CA GLY A 359 -4.34 -0.49 -14.75
C GLY A 359 -4.89 -1.89 -15.11
N GLU A 360 -4.43 -2.93 -14.40
CA GLU A 360 -4.85 -4.32 -14.63
C GLU A 360 -6.37 -4.52 -14.40
N GLN A 361 -6.92 -3.85 -13.38
CA GLN A 361 -8.36 -3.85 -13.10
C GLN A 361 -9.16 -3.11 -14.17
N GLU A 362 -8.60 -2.05 -14.77
CA GLU A 362 -9.24 -1.28 -15.84
C GLU A 362 -9.42 -2.15 -17.10
N SER A 363 -8.43 -2.98 -17.42
CA SER A 363 -8.49 -3.92 -18.54
C SER A 363 -9.58 -4.97 -18.33
N MET A 364 -9.73 -5.51 -17.12
CA MET A 364 -10.79 -6.47 -16.79
C MET A 364 -12.17 -5.82 -16.75
N ALA A 365 -12.29 -4.62 -16.19
CA ALA A 365 -13.53 -3.84 -16.22
C ALA A 365 -13.97 -3.55 -17.66
N ARG A 366 -13.02 -3.26 -18.55
CA ARG A 366 -13.29 -3.07 -19.98
C ARG A 366 -13.79 -4.35 -20.65
N LEU A 367 -13.17 -5.50 -20.39
CA LEU A 367 -13.65 -6.78 -20.92
C LEU A 367 -15.04 -7.12 -20.41
N LYS A 368 -15.30 -6.94 -19.11
CA LYS A 368 -16.63 -7.13 -18.52
C LYS A 368 -17.68 -6.21 -19.16
N LYS A 369 -17.33 -4.96 -19.43
CA LYS A 369 -18.20 -4.00 -20.14
C LYS A 369 -18.48 -4.42 -21.58
N LEU A 370 -17.53 -5.01 -22.29
CA LEU A 370 -17.78 -5.55 -23.62
C LEU A 370 -18.72 -6.77 -23.55
N MET A 371 -18.59 -7.61 -22.53
CA MET A 371 -19.49 -8.74 -22.31
C MET A 371 -20.92 -8.28 -22.01
N THR A 372 -21.13 -7.26 -21.17
CA THR A 372 -22.49 -6.73 -20.91
C THR A 372 -23.16 -6.14 -22.16
N ILE A 373 -22.38 -5.58 -23.08
CA ILE A 373 -22.88 -5.16 -24.40
C ILE A 373 -23.34 -6.37 -25.23
N MET A 374 -22.57 -7.46 -25.21
CA MET A 374 -22.94 -8.71 -25.89
C MET A 374 -24.10 -9.44 -25.21
N ASP A 375 -24.26 -9.34 -23.88
CA ASP A 375 -25.41 -9.87 -23.15
C ASP A 375 -26.74 -9.20 -23.58
N SER A 376 -26.66 -8.00 -24.17
CA SER A 376 -27.81 -7.28 -24.75
C SER A 376 -28.10 -7.64 -26.22
N MET A 377 -27.32 -8.55 -26.81
CA MET A 377 -27.54 -9.11 -28.14
C MET A 377 -28.43 -10.37 -28.05
N ASN A 378 -29.17 -10.67 -29.12
CA ASN A 378 -29.88 -11.96 -29.22
C ASN A 378 -29.01 -13.02 -29.92
N ASP A 379 -29.42 -14.29 -29.82
CA ASP A 379 -28.68 -15.41 -30.44
C ASP A 379 -28.48 -15.23 -31.95
N GLY A 380 -29.49 -14.69 -32.65
CA GLY A 380 -29.39 -14.39 -34.08
C GLY A 380 -28.37 -13.30 -34.43
N GLU A 381 -27.98 -12.44 -33.48
CA GLU A 381 -26.91 -11.46 -33.62
C GLU A 381 -25.55 -12.05 -33.22
N LEU A 382 -25.51 -12.87 -32.17
CA LEU A 382 -24.28 -13.49 -31.64
C LEU A 382 -23.73 -14.58 -32.58
N ASP A 383 -24.61 -15.41 -33.14
CA ASP A 383 -24.26 -16.59 -33.95
C ASP A 383 -24.18 -16.31 -35.45
N HIS A 384 -24.40 -15.05 -35.86
CA HIS A 384 -24.33 -14.68 -37.27
C HIS A 384 -22.87 -14.68 -37.76
N GLN A 385 -22.61 -15.36 -38.88
CA GLN A 385 -21.27 -15.48 -39.48
C GLN A 385 -20.61 -14.13 -39.83
N ASP A 386 -21.43 -13.10 -40.05
CA ASP A 386 -20.98 -11.73 -40.28
C ASP A 386 -21.77 -10.79 -39.38
N GLY A 387 -21.59 -10.93 -38.06
CA GLY A 387 -22.32 -10.16 -37.05
C GLY A 387 -22.17 -8.65 -37.25
N ALA A 388 -21.02 -8.19 -37.73
CA ALA A 388 -20.77 -6.76 -38.00
C ALA A 388 -21.72 -6.19 -39.05
N LYS A 389 -21.98 -6.93 -40.12
CA LYS A 389 -22.85 -6.49 -41.23
C LYS A 389 -24.32 -6.38 -40.84
N LEU A 390 -24.79 -7.17 -39.86
CA LEU A 390 -26.14 -7.05 -39.32
C LEU A 390 -26.37 -5.66 -38.68
N PHE A 391 -25.41 -5.19 -37.88
CA PHE A 391 -25.49 -3.89 -37.21
C PHE A 391 -25.38 -2.71 -38.19
N THR A 392 -24.69 -2.88 -39.31
CA THR A 392 -24.68 -1.88 -40.40
C THR A 392 -26.01 -1.84 -41.15
N LYS A 393 -26.64 -2.99 -41.42
CA LYS A 393 -27.93 -3.08 -42.14
C LYS A 393 -29.12 -2.62 -41.30
N GLN A 394 -29.08 -2.85 -40.00
CA GLN A 394 -30.17 -2.53 -39.07
C GLN A 394 -29.65 -1.74 -37.86
N PRO A 395 -29.40 -0.42 -38.02
CA PRO A 395 -28.82 0.42 -36.96
C PRO A 395 -29.67 0.49 -35.68
N THR A 396 -30.98 0.24 -35.77
CA THR A 396 -31.89 0.19 -34.61
C THR A 396 -31.47 -0.86 -33.57
N ARG A 397 -30.74 -1.91 -33.98
CA ARG A 397 -30.16 -2.90 -33.06
C ARG A 397 -29.09 -2.29 -32.17
N VAL A 398 -28.27 -1.37 -32.70
CA VAL A 398 -27.24 -0.64 -31.95
C VAL A 398 -27.89 0.20 -30.85
N THR A 399 -28.97 0.91 -31.16
CA THR A 399 -29.74 1.69 -30.18
C THR A 399 -30.35 0.81 -29.10
N ARG A 400 -30.91 -0.36 -29.46
CA ARG A 400 -31.46 -1.32 -28.49
C ARG A 400 -30.39 -1.84 -27.54
N ILE A 401 -29.25 -2.27 -28.07
CA ILE A 401 -28.12 -2.79 -27.29
C ILE A 401 -27.59 -1.72 -26.35
N ALA A 402 -27.35 -0.50 -26.85
CA ALA A 402 -26.88 0.63 -26.05
C ALA A 402 -27.79 0.90 -24.84
N ARG A 403 -29.11 0.90 -25.04
CA ARG A 403 -30.10 1.05 -23.96
C ARG A 403 -30.08 -0.12 -22.99
N GLY A 404 -30.00 -1.36 -23.49
CA GLY A 404 -30.01 -2.57 -22.66
C GLY A 404 -28.77 -2.72 -21.78
N SER A 405 -27.60 -2.30 -22.27
CA SER A 405 -26.34 -2.40 -21.52
C SER A 405 -25.94 -1.11 -20.80
N GLY A 406 -26.73 -0.03 -20.90
CA GLY A 406 -26.45 1.26 -20.28
C GLY A 406 -25.21 1.98 -20.85
N VAL A 407 -24.87 1.73 -22.12
CA VAL A 407 -23.71 2.34 -22.79
C VAL A 407 -24.14 3.27 -23.93
N THR A 408 -23.19 4.03 -24.48
CA THR A 408 -23.45 4.87 -25.65
C THR A 408 -23.44 4.06 -26.96
N GLU A 409 -24.16 4.51 -28.00
CA GLU A 409 -24.13 3.87 -29.32
C GLU A 409 -22.72 3.81 -29.93
N ARG A 410 -21.86 4.76 -29.57
CA ARG A 410 -20.46 4.80 -29.98
C ARG A 410 -19.71 3.57 -29.48
N GLU A 411 -19.91 3.19 -28.22
CA GLU A 411 -19.22 2.06 -27.61
C GLU A 411 -19.65 0.73 -28.22
N VAL A 412 -20.93 0.60 -28.59
CA VAL A 412 -21.42 -0.57 -29.32
C VAL A 412 -20.77 -0.66 -30.72
N LYS A 413 -20.64 0.48 -31.44
CA LYS A 413 -19.94 0.54 -32.74
C LYS A 413 -18.45 0.23 -32.60
N GLU A 414 -17.81 0.64 -31.51
CA GLU A 414 -16.42 0.31 -31.20
C GLU A 414 -16.25 -1.19 -30.97
N LEU A 415 -17.15 -1.86 -30.23
CA LEU A 415 -17.15 -3.31 -30.06
C LEU A 415 -17.26 -4.03 -31.41
N VAL A 416 -18.22 -3.62 -32.26
CA VAL A 416 -18.40 -4.22 -33.60
C VAL A 416 -17.15 -4.04 -34.47
N THR A 417 -16.50 -2.88 -34.36
CA THR A 417 -15.23 -2.61 -35.06
C THR A 417 -14.10 -3.50 -34.56
N GLN A 418 -14.00 -3.71 -33.24
CA GLN A 418 -13.02 -4.61 -32.63
C GLN A 418 -13.26 -6.06 -33.06
N TYR A 419 -14.51 -6.54 -33.04
CA TYR A 419 -14.90 -7.84 -33.56
C TYR A 419 -14.47 -8.02 -35.02
N THR A 420 -14.74 -7.02 -35.88
CA THR A 420 -14.37 -7.07 -37.31
C THR A 420 -12.86 -7.24 -37.51
N LYS A 421 -12.05 -6.51 -36.72
CA LYS A 421 -10.58 -6.63 -36.73
C LYS A 421 -10.14 -8.02 -36.28
N PHE A 422 -10.75 -8.54 -35.21
CA PHE A 422 -10.43 -9.85 -34.65
C PHE A 422 -10.80 -10.98 -35.61
N ALA A 423 -12.01 -10.94 -36.18
CA ALA A 423 -12.48 -11.88 -37.19
C ALA A 423 -11.56 -11.89 -38.43
N ALA A 424 -11.04 -10.73 -38.85
CA ALA A 424 -10.09 -10.63 -39.96
C ALA A 424 -8.74 -11.32 -39.64
N VAL A 425 -8.28 -11.28 -38.40
CA VAL A 425 -7.07 -12.01 -37.95
C VAL A 425 -7.34 -13.51 -37.94
N VAL A 426 -8.45 -13.97 -37.35
CA VAL A 426 -8.83 -15.39 -37.29
C VAL A 426 -8.99 -15.97 -38.70
N LYS A 427 -9.63 -15.23 -39.61
CA LYS A 427 -9.78 -15.64 -41.02
C LYS A 427 -8.44 -15.76 -41.75
N LYS A 428 -7.47 -14.88 -41.44
CA LYS A 428 -6.10 -15.00 -41.97
C LYS A 428 -5.37 -16.20 -41.38
N MET A 429 -5.58 -16.50 -40.10
CA MET A 429 -4.95 -17.63 -39.41
C MET A 429 -5.49 -18.98 -39.91
N GLY A 430 -6.81 -19.10 -40.11
CA GLY A 430 -7.45 -20.28 -40.71
C GLY A 430 -7.15 -20.47 -42.21
N GLY A 431 -6.72 -19.41 -42.90
CA GLY A 431 -6.28 -19.49 -44.31
C GLY A 431 -4.87 -20.09 -44.51
N ILE A 432 -4.07 -20.21 -43.45
CA ILE A 432 -2.72 -20.77 -43.50
C ILE A 432 -2.82 -22.28 -43.27
N LYS A 433 -3.18 -23.03 -44.32
CA LYS A 433 -3.24 -24.50 -44.33
C LYS A 433 -1.92 -25.24 -43.98
N GLY A 434 -0.84 -24.51 -43.65
CA GLY A 434 0.50 -25.06 -43.44
C GLY A 434 1.07 -24.92 -42.03
N LEU A 435 0.44 -24.22 -41.08
CA LEU A 435 1.07 -23.93 -39.78
C LEU A 435 0.82 -24.99 -38.68
N PHE A 436 -0.08 -25.95 -38.91
CA PHE A 436 -0.45 -26.99 -37.93
C PHE A 436 0.03 -28.41 -38.30
N LYS A 437 0.86 -28.55 -39.35
CA LYS A 437 1.67 -29.76 -39.54
C LYS A 437 3.06 -29.48 -38.99
N GLY A 438 3.38 -30.08 -37.84
CA GLY A 438 4.70 -30.03 -37.26
C GLY A 438 5.76 -30.49 -38.25
N GLY A 439 6.82 -29.68 -38.40
CA GLY A 439 8.01 -30.02 -39.16
C GLY A 439 8.48 -28.91 -40.09
N ASP A 440 9.56 -28.25 -39.67
CA ASP A 440 10.57 -27.56 -40.50
C ASP A 440 10.21 -26.22 -41.19
N MET A 441 10.42 -25.11 -40.48
CA MET A 441 10.52 -23.75 -41.05
C MET A 441 11.97 -23.30 -41.17
N THR A 442 12.75 -23.90 -42.08
CA THR A 442 14.10 -23.37 -42.37
C THR A 442 14.45 -23.19 -43.84
N LYS A 443 13.55 -23.44 -44.82
CA LYS A 443 13.92 -23.23 -46.23
C LYS A 443 12.84 -22.55 -47.08
N ASN A 444 13.29 -21.49 -47.74
CA ASN A 444 12.70 -20.78 -48.89
C ASN A 444 11.62 -19.74 -48.61
N VAL A 445 12.06 -18.53 -48.23
CA VAL A 445 11.27 -17.30 -48.48
C VAL A 445 11.75 -16.68 -49.80
N ASN A 446 10.87 -16.63 -50.78
CA ASN A 446 11.13 -16.13 -52.14
C ASN A 446 11.14 -14.58 -52.16
N PRO A 447 12.17 -13.91 -52.73
CA PRO A 447 12.29 -12.44 -52.73
C PRO A 447 11.07 -11.68 -53.31
N THR A 448 10.32 -12.31 -54.21
CA THR A 448 9.12 -11.74 -54.83
C THR A 448 7.92 -11.67 -53.87
N GLN A 449 7.84 -12.55 -52.86
CA GLN A 449 6.80 -12.49 -51.82
C GLN A 449 7.04 -11.34 -50.83
N MET A 450 8.30 -11.07 -50.49
CA MET A 450 8.67 -9.92 -49.66
C MET A 450 8.38 -8.58 -50.35
N ALA A 451 8.60 -8.49 -51.67
CA ALA A 451 8.26 -7.29 -52.43
C ALA A 451 6.75 -7.01 -52.45
N LYS A 452 5.91 -8.05 -52.59
CA LYS A 452 4.45 -7.93 -52.52
C LYS A 452 3.96 -7.54 -51.13
N LEU A 453 4.61 -8.04 -50.07
CA LEU A 453 4.29 -7.71 -48.68
C LEU A 453 4.59 -6.22 -48.38
N ASN A 454 5.75 -5.72 -48.85
CA ASN A 454 6.12 -4.31 -48.71
C ASN A 454 5.17 -3.37 -49.47
N GLN A 455 4.69 -3.79 -50.64
CA GLN A 455 3.75 -2.99 -51.45
C GLN A 455 2.34 -2.94 -50.82
N GLN A 456 1.93 -4.00 -50.10
CA GLN A 456 0.69 -4.02 -49.33
C GLN A 456 0.78 -3.21 -48.03
N MET A 457 1.93 -3.23 -47.34
CA MET A 457 2.17 -2.41 -46.13
C MET A 457 2.09 -0.91 -46.45
N ALA A 458 2.65 -0.48 -47.58
CA ALA A 458 2.61 0.91 -48.02
C ALA A 458 1.19 1.43 -48.30
N ARG A 459 0.24 0.54 -48.64
CA ARG A 459 -1.18 0.91 -48.87
C ARG A 459 -2.01 0.96 -47.59
N MET A 460 -1.50 0.47 -46.46
CA MET A 460 -2.19 0.44 -45.17
C MET A 460 -1.77 1.59 -44.23
N MET A 461 -0.78 2.40 -44.62
CA MET A 461 -0.34 3.56 -43.82
C MET A 461 -1.01 4.85 -44.29
N ASP A 462 -1.33 5.71 -43.33
CA ASP A 462 -1.94 7.01 -43.58
C ASP A 462 -0.99 7.91 -44.42
N PRO A 463 -1.47 8.59 -45.49
CA PRO A 463 -0.64 9.40 -46.38
C PRO A 463 0.12 10.53 -45.67
N SER A 464 -0.42 11.07 -44.57
CA SER A 464 0.21 12.15 -43.80
C SER A 464 1.38 11.66 -42.94
N VAL A 465 1.35 10.39 -42.51
CA VAL A 465 2.44 9.72 -41.78
C VAL A 465 3.58 9.38 -42.73
N LEU A 466 3.27 8.92 -43.95
CA LEU A 466 4.26 8.60 -44.98
C LEU A 466 5.04 9.83 -45.44
N HIS A 467 4.40 11.00 -45.49
CA HIS A 467 5.05 12.25 -45.85
C HIS A 467 5.97 12.77 -44.72
N ARG A 468 5.56 12.61 -43.45
CA ARG A 468 6.39 12.92 -42.28
C ARG A 468 7.61 12.01 -42.14
N MET A 469 7.56 10.79 -42.68
CA MET A 469 8.69 9.83 -42.68
C MET A 469 9.58 9.92 -43.93
N GLY A 470 9.43 10.95 -44.79
CA GLY A 470 10.30 11.15 -45.96
C GLY A 470 9.95 10.29 -47.19
N GLY A 471 8.70 9.82 -47.29
CA GLY A 471 8.21 9.03 -48.42
C GLY A 471 8.82 7.62 -48.50
N MET A 472 8.70 6.98 -49.66
CA MET A 472 9.21 5.62 -49.91
C MET A 472 10.72 5.47 -49.64
N GLY A 473 11.51 6.54 -49.84
CA GLY A 473 12.94 6.54 -49.56
C GLY A 473 13.29 6.49 -48.07
N GLY A 474 12.50 7.14 -47.21
CA GLY A 474 12.71 7.12 -45.75
C GLY A 474 12.38 5.76 -45.12
N LEU A 475 11.35 5.07 -45.64
CA LEU A 475 11.02 3.71 -45.23
C LEU A 475 12.13 2.69 -45.61
N GLN A 476 12.77 2.90 -46.77
CA GLN A 476 13.85 2.06 -47.26
C GLN A 476 15.15 2.28 -46.47
N ASN A 477 15.44 3.51 -46.05
CA ASN A 477 16.55 3.83 -45.15
C ASN A 477 16.34 3.27 -43.73
N MET A 478 15.10 3.31 -43.22
CA MET A 478 14.75 2.69 -41.95
C MET A 478 14.89 1.17 -41.98
N MET A 479 14.45 0.50 -43.05
CA MET A 479 14.69 -0.95 -43.21
C MET A 479 16.19 -1.29 -43.31
N ARG A 480 16.98 -0.46 -44.00
CA ARG A 480 18.43 -0.66 -44.13
C ARG A 480 19.14 -0.46 -42.79
N GLN A 481 18.70 0.47 -41.95
CA GLN A 481 19.18 0.64 -40.57
C GLN A 481 18.74 -0.50 -39.64
N LEU A 482 17.53 -1.02 -39.79
CA LEU A 482 17.06 -2.21 -39.05
C LEU A 482 17.85 -3.47 -39.44
N GLN A 483 18.24 -3.59 -40.71
CA GLN A 483 19.06 -4.70 -41.19
C GLN A 483 20.54 -4.56 -40.79
N GLN A 484 21.05 -3.33 -40.64
CA GLN A 484 22.41 -3.05 -40.14
C GLN A 484 22.52 -3.04 -38.61
N GLY A 485 21.42 -2.79 -37.89
CA GLY A 485 21.34 -2.87 -36.43
C GLY A 485 21.43 -4.29 -35.85
N ALA A 486 21.44 -5.31 -36.71
CA ALA A 486 21.70 -6.70 -36.32
C ALA A 486 23.20 -7.06 -36.28
N ALA A 487 24.12 -6.12 -36.59
CA ALA A 487 25.55 -6.42 -36.71
C ALA A 487 26.54 -5.38 -36.13
N GLY A 488 26.13 -4.36 -35.37
CA GLY A 488 27.09 -3.38 -34.81
C GLY A 488 26.54 -2.56 -33.65
N GLY A 489 27.38 -2.38 -32.62
CA GLY A 489 27.04 -1.72 -31.35
C GLY A 489 26.66 -0.24 -31.46
N LEU A 490 25.76 0.18 -30.57
CA LEU A 490 25.16 1.51 -30.49
C LEU A 490 26.02 2.47 -29.65
N GLY A 491 26.88 3.24 -30.32
CA GLY A 491 27.42 4.50 -29.81
C GLY A 491 26.95 5.63 -30.73
N GLY A 492 26.13 6.56 -30.21
CA GLY A 492 25.72 7.76 -30.94
C GLY A 492 24.21 8.02 -30.90
N LEU A 493 23.70 8.47 -29.76
CA LEU A 493 22.37 9.07 -29.64
C LEU A 493 22.29 10.05 -28.46
N GLY A 494 23.37 10.84 -28.28
CA GLY A 494 23.51 11.80 -27.18
C GLY A 494 23.06 13.22 -27.49
N ASP A 495 22.72 13.57 -28.74
CA ASP A 495 22.73 14.97 -29.17
C ASP A 495 21.42 15.50 -29.78
N LEU A 496 20.26 14.97 -29.36
CA LEU A 496 18.95 15.41 -29.88
C LEU A 496 17.84 15.58 -28.83
N MET A 497 18.19 15.96 -27.59
CA MET A 497 17.22 16.27 -26.53
C MET A 497 17.47 17.61 -25.80
N GLY A 498 17.93 18.62 -26.54
CA GLY A 498 17.80 20.02 -26.12
C GLY A 498 16.68 20.68 -26.92
N LEU A 499 15.56 21.01 -26.25
CA LEU A 499 14.49 21.97 -26.61
C LEU A 499 13.09 21.36 -26.38
N GLY A 500 12.52 21.67 -25.21
CA GLY A 500 11.14 21.29 -24.86
C GLY A 500 10.84 21.57 -23.39
N GLY A 501 10.78 22.84 -23.01
CA GLY A 501 10.31 23.26 -21.69
C GLY A 501 8.85 22.90 -21.48
N GLY A 502 8.60 21.83 -20.74
CA GLY A 502 7.29 21.44 -20.23
C GLY A 502 7.45 21.00 -18.78
N LYS A 503 6.77 21.67 -17.85
CA LYS A 503 6.74 21.35 -16.42
C LYS A 503 6.52 19.85 -16.22
N LYS A 504 7.55 19.15 -15.73
CA LYS A 504 7.42 17.79 -15.19
C LYS A 504 6.48 17.87 -14.00
N ARG A 505 5.32 17.21 -14.06
CA ARG A 505 4.60 16.83 -12.83
C ARG A 505 5.48 15.77 -12.13
N MET A 506 6.21 16.20 -11.09
CA MET A 506 6.88 15.29 -10.15
C MET A 506 5.82 14.54 -9.31
N GLY A 507 6.19 13.40 -8.73
CA GLY A 507 5.34 12.70 -7.77
C GLY A 507 5.02 13.59 -6.55
N GLY A 508 4.05 13.18 -5.72
CA GLY A 508 3.60 13.96 -4.56
C GLY A 508 4.61 14.12 -3.41
N PHE A 509 5.86 13.68 -3.58
CA PHE A 509 6.92 13.75 -2.58
C PHE A 509 8.22 14.32 -3.17
N LEU A 510 9.01 14.98 -2.34
CA LEU A 510 10.34 15.49 -2.64
C LEU A 510 11.41 14.38 -2.62
N ASP A 511 12.55 14.63 -3.27
CA ASP A 511 13.71 13.73 -3.24
C ASP A 511 14.42 13.72 -1.87
N LYS A 512 14.26 14.79 -1.07
CA LYS A 512 14.75 14.94 0.30
C LYS A 512 13.71 15.71 1.14
N PRO A 513 13.57 15.42 2.44
CA PRO A 513 12.64 16.16 3.28
C PRO A 513 13.16 17.58 3.52
N LYS A 514 12.24 18.55 3.62
CA LYS A 514 12.51 19.88 4.15
C LYS A 514 12.36 19.85 5.67
N THR A 515 13.47 20.01 6.36
CA THR A 515 13.57 19.91 7.82
C THR A 515 13.59 21.26 8.51
N GLU A 516 13.49 22.36 7.77
CA GLU A 516 13.30 23.69 8.34
C GLU A 516 11.98 23.73 9.13
N LYS A 517 12.04 24.29 10.35
CA LYS A 517 10.90 24.38 11.26
C LYS A 517 10.46 25.83 11.39
N ALA A 518 9.16 26.06 11.22
CA ALA A 518 8.52 27.27 11.72
C ALA A 518 8.10 27.02 13.17
N TYR A 519 8.33 27.99 14.05
CA TYR A 519 7.90 27.89 15.44
C TYR A 519 7.29 29.19 15.94
N GLU A 520 6.34 29.04 16.86
CA GLU A 520 5.69 30.13 17.58
C GLU A 520 5.59 29.72 19.04
N CYS A 521 5.85 30.63 19.97
CA CYS A 521 5.67 30.36 21.39
C CYS A 521 5.07 31.57 22.09
N GLY A 522 4.33 31.30 23.17
CA GLY A 522 3.68 32.36 23.92
C GLY A 522 3.15 31.87 25.25
N GLN A 523 2.61 32.82 26.02
CA GLN A 523 1.99 32.57 27.30
C GLN A 523 0.84 33.55 27.54
N GLY A 524 -0.16 33.11 28.30
CA GLY A 524 -1.31 33.92 28.69
C GLY A 524 -2.37 33.05 29.36
N ASN A 525 -3.22 33.66 30.19
CA ASN A 525 -4.28 32.97 30.94
C ASN A 525 -3.77 31.80 31.81
N GLY A 526 -2.54 31.92 32.33
CA GLY A 526 -1.88 30.86 33.11
C GLY A 526 -1.42 29.66 32.27
N LEU A 527 -1.42 29.78 30.94
CA LEU A 527 -1.01 28.76 29.98
C LEU A 527 0.30 29.16 29.31
N ARG A 528 1.08 28.17 28.88
CA ARG A 528 2.23 28.35 27.97
C ARG A 528 2.03 27.44 26.77
N TYR A 529 2.35 27.92 25.57
CA TYR A 529 2.24 27.12 24.37
C TYR A 529 3.48 27.18 23.48
N GLY A 530 3.70 26.10 22.73
CA GLY A 530 4.71 26.00 21.68
C GLY A 530 4.10 25.34 20.44
N VAL A 531 4.17 26.03 19.31
CA VAL A 531 3.76 25.55 18.00
C VAL A 531 5.00 25.25 17.18
N VAL A 532 5.02 24.11 16.50
CA VAL A 532 6.06 23.77 15.53
C VAL A 532 5.42 23.15 14.29
N SER A 533 5.93 23.56 13.13
CA SER A 533 5.52 23.08 11.81
C SER A 533 6.74 22.74 10.96
N MET A 534 6.75 21.55 10.33
CA MET A 534 7.79 21.06 9.42
C MET A 534 7.15 20.48 8.16
N GLN A 535 7.65 20.86 6.98
CA GLN A 535 7.10 20.40 5.69
C GLN A 535 7.36 18.91 5.42
N GLY A 536 8.52 18.39 5.83
CA GLY A 536 8.83 16.98 5.63
C GLY A 536 8.98 16.63 4.14
N TRP A 537 8.37 15.53 3.71
CA TRP A 537 8.55 14.99 2.36
C TRP A 537 7.55 15.53 1.33
N ARG A 538 6.51 16.25 1.75
CA ARG A 538 5.52 16.82 0.84
C ARG A 538 6.13 17.92 -0.01
N VAL A 539 5.55 18.14 -1.20
CA VAL A 539 6.02 19.18 -2.13
C VAL A 539 5.80 20.59 -1.57
N GLU A 540 4.76 20.78 -0.75
CA GLU A 540 4.37 22.06 -0.15
C GLU A 540 4.01 21.86 1.34
N MET A 541 4.00 22.94 2.11
CA MET A 541 3.49 22.98 3.48
C MET A 541 2.03 23.40 3.43
N GLU A 542 1.14 22.42 3.50
CA GLU A 542 -0.31 22.58 3.41
C GLU A 542 -0.93 22.85 4.78
N ASP A 543 -0.27 22.48 5.88
CA ASP A 543 -0.77 22.75 7.24
C ASP A 543 -0.78 24.24 7.60
N SER A 544 -1.65 24.59 8.56
CA SER A 544 -1.69 25.88 9.23
C SER A 544 -2.08 25.73 10.69
N HIS A 545 -1.85 26.75 11.51
CA HIS A 545 -2.19 26.74 12.93
C HIS A 545 -2.74 28.08 13.40
N SER A 546 -3.38 28.08 14.57
CA SER A 546 -3.83 29.29 15.26
C SER A 546 -3.56 29.17 16.75
N ALA A 547 -3.05 30.23 17.37
CA ALA A 547 -2.78 30.29 18.81
C ALA A 547 -3.14 31.68 19.34
N VAL A 548 -4.10 31.73 20.26
CA VAL A 548 -4.65 32.98 20.81
C VAL A 548 -4.85 32.81 22.31
N THR A 549 -4.23 33.66 23.13
CA THR A 549 -4.29 33.63 24.60
C THR A 549 -5.17 34.72 25.21
N GLY A 550 -6.25 35.07 24.51
CA GLY A 550 -7.26 36.04 24.92
C GLY A 550 -8.22 36.32 23.75
N LEU A 551 -9.49 35.97 23.89
CA LEU A 551 -10.42 35.94 22.76
C LEU A 551 -11.00 37.31 22.40
N SER A 552 -11.56 38.00 23.39
CA SER A 552 -12.18 39.32 23.24
C SER A 552 -12.22 40.03 24.59
N ASP A 553 -12.78 41.24 24.64
CA ASP A 553 -12.89 41.98 25.89
C ASP A 553 -13.72 41.27 26.98
N ASP A 554 -14.77 40.54 26.59
CA ASP A 554 -15.59 39.75 27.52
C ASP A 554 -14.95 38.39 27.87
N PHE A 555 -14.00 37.91 27.06
CA PHE A 555 -13.40 36.58 27.16
C PHE A 555 -11.86 36.66 27.23
N LYS A 556 -11.34 37.58 28.05
CA LYS A 556 -9.89 37.79 28.22
C LYS A 556 -9.18 36.55 28.76
N ASP A 557 -9.82 35.86 29.70
CA ASP A 557 -9.28 34.65 30.34
C ASP A 557 -9.50 33.35 29.54
N TRP A 558 -9.93 33.47 28.29
CA TRP A 558 -10.13 32.34 27.39
C TRP A 558 -8.99 32.26 26.38
N SER A 559 -8.64 31.04 25.99
CA SER A 559 -7.62 30.79 24.96
C SER A 559 -8.16 29.89 23.86
N PHE A 560 -7.65 30.07 22.64
CA PHE A 560 -7.97 29.25 21.48
C PHE A 560 -6.69 28.73 20.84
N PHE A 561 -6.67 27.43 20.54
CA PHE A 561 -5.57 26.81 19.80
C PHE A 561 -6.14 25.88 18.74
N ALA A 562 -5.50 25.82 17.57
CA ALA A 562 -5.94 24.97 16.48
C ALA A 562 -4.79 24.51 15.58
N VAL A 563 -4.93 23.32 15.01
CA VAL A 563 -4.14 22.79 13.91
C VAL A 563 -5.07 22.46 12.76
N PHE A 564 -4.68 22.88 11.56
CA PHE A 564 -5.37 22.67 10.31
C PHE A 564 -4.45 21.90 9.38
N ASP A 565 -4.73 20.63 9.17
CA ASP A 565 -3.99 19.77 8.24
C ASP A 565 -4.58 19.96 6.84
N GLY A 566 -3.80 20.48 5.92
CA GLY A 566 -4.27 20.83 4.58
C GLY A 566 -3.98 19.72 3.58
N HIS A 567 -4.85 19.54 2.59
CA HIS A 567 -4.58 18.62 1.48
C HIS A 567 -5.05 19.19 0.15
N CYS A 568 -4.33 18.88 -0.92
CA CYS A 568 -4.59 19.38 -2.28
C CYS A 568 -4.46 20.92 -2.40
N GLY A 569 -3.64 21.54 -1.56
CA GLY A 569 -3.38 22.97 -1.46
C GLY A 569 -3.47 23.49 -0.01
N SER A 570 -2.87 24.64 0.26
CA SER A 570 -2.83 25.28 1.59
C SER A 570 -3.90 26.37 1.80
N ASN A 571 -4.71 26.68 0.79
CA ASN A 571 -5.63 27.81 0.84
C ASN A 571 -6.71 27.63 1.91
N VAL A 572 -7.36 26.45 1.95
CA VAL A 572 -8.43 26.17 2.92
C VAL A 572 -7.89 26.14 4.35
N SER A 573 -6.77 25.46 4.61
CA SER A 573 -6.15 25.41 5.95
C SER A 573 -5.72 26.82 6.43
N ALA A 574 -5.10 27.62 5.56
CA ALA A 574 -4.71 29.00 5.87
C ALA A 574 -5.93 29.90 6.14
N HIS A 575 -7.01 29.74 5.37
CA HIS A 575 -8.23 30.48 5.60
C HIS A 575 -8.90 30.08 6.93
N CYS A 576 -8.90 28.79 7.25
CA CYS A 576 -9.43 28.28 8.51
C CYS A 576 -8.65 28.83 9.71
N ALA A 577 -7.32 28.86 9.62
CA ALA A 577 -6.45 29.41 10.67
C ALA A 577 -6.75 30.88 11.01
N GLN A 578 -7.14 31.67 10.02
CA GLN A 578 -7.46 33.09 10.19
C GLN A 578 -8.91 33.33 10.63
N ASN A 579 -9.86 32.51 10.19
CA ASN A 579 -11.29 32.85 10.24
C ASN A 579 -12.14 31.93 11.13
N LEU A 580 -11.66 30.76 11.55
CA LEU A 580 -12.49 29.86 12.36
C LEU A 580 -12.88 30.47 13.71
N LEU A 581 -11.92 31.02 14.46
CA LEU A 581 -12.20 31.65 15.75
C LEU A 581 -13.14 32.87 15.63
N PRO A 582 -12.88 33.85 14.73
CA PRO A 582 -13.82 34.95 14.50
C PRO A 582 -15.24 34.47 14.13
N THR A 583 -15.34 33.40 13.33
CA THR A 583 -16.64 32.84 12.95
C THR A 583 -17.37 32.25 14.15
N ILE A 584 -16.68 31.48 15.00
CA ILE A 584 -17.27 30.90 16.23
C ILE A 584 -17.77 32.00 17.17
N ILE A 585 -16.94 33.00 17.47
CA ILE A 585 -17.30 34.12 18.35
C ILE A 585 -18.42 34.98 17.74
N GLY A 586 -18.47 35.07 16.41
CA GLY A 586 -19.48 35.81 15.67
C GLY A 586 -20.85 35.14 15.59
N THR A 587 -20.99 33.88 16.01
CA THR A 587 -22.28 33.16 16.02
C THR A 587 -23.28 33.79 16.98
N GLU A 588 -24.56 33.70 16.66
CA GLU A 588 -25.62 34.23 17.53
C GLU A 588 -25.69 33.48 18.86
N GLU A 589 -25.30 32.21 18.88
CA GLU A 589 -25.15 31.39 20.07
C GLU A 589 -24.05 31.94 20.98
N PHE A 590 -22.84 32.19 20.47
CA PHE A 590 -21.72 32.67 21.29
C PHE A 590 -21.99 34.07 21.84
N LYS A 591 -22.64 34.95 21.06
CA LYS A 591 -23.01 36.30 21.50
C LYS A 591 -23.93 36.31 22.72
N LYS A 592 -24.72 35.26 22.97
CA LYS A 592 -25.54 35.14 24.19
C LYS A 592 -24.71 35.05 25.48
N LEU A 593 -23.43 34.72 25.38
CA LEU A 593 -22.52 34.67 26.52
C LEU A 593 -21.83 36.01 26.80
N THR A 594 -22.01 37.02 25.93
CA THR A 594 -21.40 38.34 26.09
C THR A 594 -22.12 39.17 27.14
N SER A 595 -21.41 40.17 27.67
CA SER A 595 -21.96 41.12 28.66
C SER A 595 -23.10 41.99 28.09
N GLN A 596 -23.27 42.01 26.76
CA GLN A 596 -24.28 42.77 26.04
C GLN A 596 -25.57 41.99 25.76
N SER A 597 -25.65 40.72 26.17
CA SER A 597 -26.84 39.90 26.00
C SER A 597 -28.02 40.41 26.85
N ALA A 598 -29.22 40.43 26.27
CA ALA A 598 -30.43 40.93 26.94
C ALA A 598 -30.94 40.01 28.07
N GLU A 599 -30.57 38.73 28.02
CA GLU A 599 -30.92 37.70 29.01
C GLU A 599 -29.65 36.97 29.46
N PRO A 600 -29.24 37.05 30.74
CA PRO A 600 -28.08 36.33 31.23
C PRO A 600 -28.32 34.82 31.21
N VAL A 601 -27.39 34.07 30.63
CA VAL A 601 -27.42 32.61 30.61
C VAL A 601 -26.91 32.08 31.96
N GLU A 602 -27.79 31.52 32.76
CA GLU A 602 -27.44 30.86 34.02
C GLU A 602 -27.37 29.32 33.85
N GLY A 603 -26.45 28.70 34.61
CA GLY A 603 -26.29 27.25 34.67
C GLY A 603 -25.17 26.72 33.76
N GLU A 604 -24.26 25.96 34.36
CA GLU A 604 -23.08 25.38 33.70
C GLU A 604 -23.43 24.56 32.45
N ASN A 605 -24.44 23.68 32.54
CA ASN A 605 -24.90 22.86 31.41
C ASN A 605 -25.45 23.70 30.25
N ASN A 606 -26.09 24.84 30.54
CA ASN A 606 -26.61 25.73 29.52
C ASN A 606 -25.45 26.43 28.79
N ILE A 607 -24.45 26.90 29.54
CA ILE A 607 -23.25 27.52 28.98
C ILE A 607 -22.50 26.52 28.09
N ILE A 608 -22.28 25.29 28.58
CA ILE A 608 -21.64 24.21 27.80
C ILE A 608 -22.39 23.97 26.49
N SER A 609 -23.71 23.81 26.57
CA SER A 609 -24.56 23.59 25.40
C SER A 609 -24.45 24.74 24.40
N ILE A 610 -24.51 26.00 24.86
CA ILE A 610 -24.37 27.17 23.96
C ILE A 610 -23.02 27.17 23.25
N ILE A 611 -21.93 26.85 23.95
CA ILE A 611 -20.59 26.81 23.36
C ILE A 611 -20.48 25.67 22.33
N GLN A 612 -21.04 24.49 22.63
CA GLN A 612 -21.07 23.38 21.68
C GLN A 612 -21.83 23.78 20.39
N HIS A 613 -23.01 24.41 20.54
CA HIS A 613 -23.76 24.90 19.39
C HIS A 613 -23.02 25.99 18.62
N ALA A 614 -22.36 26.92 19.31
CA ALA A 614 -21.55 27.98 18.69
C ALA A 614 -20.37 27.43 17.89
N ILE A 615 -19.63 26.46 18.44
CA ILE A 615 -18.53 25.79 17.73
C ILE A 615 -19.08 25.08 16.49
N HIS A 616 -20.14 24.28 16.65
CA HIS A 616 -20.74 23.55 15.52
C HIS A 616 -21.22 24.52 14.43
N ALA A 617 -21.97 25.57 14.80
CA ALA A 617 -22.44 26.60 13.87
C ALA A 617 -21.27 27.33 13.18
N GLY A 618 -20.19 27.62 13.91
CA GLY A 618 -19.00 28.28 13.37
C GLY A 618 -18.32 27.47 12.27
N PHE A 619 -18.17 26.15 12.45
CA PHE A 619 -17.65 25.26 11.40
C PHE A 619 -18.53 25.26 10.15
N LEU A 620 -19.85 25.14 10.32
CA LEU A 620 -20.80 25.12 9.20
C LEU A 620 -20.85 26.46 8.45
N GLN A 621 -20.81 27.59 9.17
CA GLN A 621 -20.80 28.92 8.57
C GLN A 621 -19.50 29.21 7.82
N LEU A 622 -18.35 28.80 8.38
CA LEU A 622 -17.06 28.95 7.72
C LEU A 622 -17.01 28.13 6.42
N ASP A 623 -17.43 26.86 6.46
CA ASP A 623 -17.48 25.99 5.28
C ASP A 623 -18.40 26.57 4.18
N ALA A 624 -19.57 27.07 4.57
CA ALA A 624 -20.51 27.70 3.65
C ALA A 624 -19.94 28.99 3.02
N THR A 625 -19.17 29.77 3.79
CA THR A 625 -18.52 30.99 3.30
C THR A 625 -17.39 30.65 2.32
N MET A 626 -16.55 29.67 2.65
CA MET A 626 -15.47 29.20 1.78
C MET A 626 -15.98 28.65 0.44
N ARG A 627 -17.19 28.05 0.42
CA ARG A 627 -17.83 27.58 -0.82
C ARG A 627 -18.07 28.68 -1.84
N GLN A 628 -18.17 29.94 -1.39
CA GLN A 628 -18.42 31.11 -2.26
C GLN A 628 -17.13 31.80 -2.73
N MET A 629 -15.96 31.28 -2.35
CA MET A 629 -14.69 31.86 -2.80
C MET A 629 -14.52 31.72 -4.31
N PRO A 630 -14.00 32.75 -5.01
CA PRO A 630 -13.86 32.72 -6.48
C PRO A 630 -13.13 31.48 -7.01
N ASP A 631 -12.00 31.13 -6.40
CA ASP A 631 -11.16 30.02 -6.84
C ASP A 631 -11.83 28.65 -6.62
N VAL A 632 -12.64 28.53 -5.56
CA VAL A 632 -13.46 27.34 -5.28
C VAL A 632 -14.62 27.22 -6.27
N VAL A 633 -15.35 28.32 -6.51
CA VAL A 633 -16.51 28.35 -7.42
C VAL A 633 -16.08 28.06 -8.86
N ASN A 634 -14.92 28.56 -9.28
CA ASN A 634 -14.35 28.30 -10.60
C ASN A 634 -13.76 26.88 -10.72
N GLY A 635 -13.61 26.16 -9.60
CA GLY A 635 -13.03 24.81 -9.54
C GLY A 635 -11.50 24.78 -9.67
N ASP A 636 -10.85 25.93 -9.52
CA ASP A 636 -9.39 26.09 -9.53
C ASP A 636 -8.77 25.61 -8.22
N ASP A 637 -9.48 25.79 -7.11
CA ASP A 637 -9.11 25.31 -5.78
C ASP A 637 -9.93 24.09 -5.37
N LYS A 638 -9.21 22.99 -5.11
CA LYS A 638 -9.75 21.71 -4.64
C LYS A 638 -9.25 21.36 -3.25
N SER A 639 -8.61 22.30 -2.56
CA SER A 639 -8.07 22.04 -1.25
C SER A 639 -9.17 21.73 -0.24
N GLY A 640 -8.80 20.91 0.72
CA GLY A 640 -9.57 20.66 1.92
C GLY A 640 -8.65 20.76 3.12
N SER A 641 -9.24 20.79 4.30
CA SER A 641 -8.48 20.76 5.52
C SER A 641 -9.22 20.05 6.65
N THR A 642 -8.48 19.22 7.39
CA THR A 642 -8.93 18.79 8.70
C THR A 642 -8.72 19.90 9.71
N ALA A 643 -9.48 19.88 10.79
CA ALA A 643 -9.40 20.90 11.80
C ALA A 643 -9.56 20.26 13.18
N VAL A 644 -8.53 20.39 14.00
CA VAL A 644 -8.62 20.13 15.43
C VAL A 644 -8.38 21.44 16.16
N CYS A 645 -9.31 21.84 17.03
CA CYS A 645 -9.19 23.06 17.81
C CYS A 645 -9.68 22.89 19.23
N THR A 646 -9.24 23.78 20.13
CA THR A 646 -9.69 23.81 21.52
C THR A 646 -9.99 25.24 21.96
N LEU A 647 -11.13 25.44 22.60
CA LEU A 647 -11.40 26.60 23.44
C LEU A 647 -11.14 26.21 24.89
N ILE A 648 -10.28 26.98 25.56
CA ILE A 648 -9.93 26.76 26.97
C ILE A 648 -10.51 27.91 27.77
N SER A 649 -11.55 27.63 28.54
CA SER A 649 -12.11 28.57 29.51
C SER A 649 -11.41 28.42 30.86
N PRO A 650 -11.72 29.27 31.86
CA PRO A 650 -11.24 29.06 33.22
C PRO A 650 -11.64 27.70 33.82
N THR A 651 -12.73 27.09 33.36
CA THR A 651 -13.31 25.88 33.97
C THR A 651 -13.31 24.64 33.07
N HIS A 652 -13.26 24.79 31.75
CA HIS A 652 -13.44 23.69 30.79
C HIS A 652 -12.50 23.75 29.60
N PHE A 653 -12.25 22.57 29.03
CA PHE A 653 -11.75 22.38 27.67
C PHE A 653 -12.93 22.06 26.75
N TYR A 654 -13.01 22.73 25.61
CA TYR A 654 -13.95 22.42 24.52
C TYR A 654 -13.13 22.07 23.29
N ILE A 655 -12.90 20.78 23.08
CA ILE A 655 -12.05 20.26 21.99
C ILE A 655 -12.96 19.83 20.84
N ALA A 656 -12.78 20.44 19.67
CA ALA A 656 -13.53 20.11 18.47
C ALA A 656 -12.60 19.46 17.44
N ASN A 657 -13.03 18.34 16.87
CA ASN A 657 -12.29 17.64 15.82
C ASN A 657 -13.14 17.43 14.57
N CYS A 658 -12.58 17.72 13.39
CA CYS A 658 -13.18 17.51 12.10
C CYS A 658 -12.10 16.97 11.14
N GLY A 659 -12.13 15.65 10.89
CA GLY A 659 -11.09 14.94 10.14
C GLY A 659 -10.25 14.03 11.04
N ASP A 660 -9.01 13.77 10.63
CA ASP A 660 -8.08 12.82 11.27
C ASP A 660 -6.82 13.45 11.89
N SER A 661 -6.78 14.78 12.01
CA SER A 661 -6.05 15.41 13.11
C SER A 661 -6.62 14.96 14.46
N ARG A 662 -5.83 15.13 15.54
CA ARG A 662 -6.24 14.67 16.87
C ARG A 662 -5.76 15.59 17.99
N GLY A 663 -6.64 15.75 18.98
CA GLY A 663 -6.39 16.45 20.24
C GLY A 663 -6.30 15.47 21.40
N VAL A 664 -5.25 15.56 22.21
CA VAL A 664 -4.98 14.66 23.35
C VAL A 664 -4.62 15.45 24.60
N LEU A 665 -5.44 15.32 25.66
CA LEU A 665 -5.17 15.86 26.99
C LEU A 665 -4.40 14.83 27.82
N CYS A 666 -3.22 15.21 28.31
CA CYS A 666 -2.43 14.44 29.26
C CYS A 666 -2.75 14.88 30.70
N ARG A 667 -3.12 13.90 31.53
CA ARG A 667 -3.39 14.07 32.96
C ARG A 667 -2.58 13.04 33.73
N GLN A 668 -1.81 13.48 34.71
CA GLN A 668 -0.95 12.60 35.52
C GLN A 668 -0.08 11.63 34.69
N GLY A 669 0.46 12.11 33.56
CA GLY A 669 1.36 11.36 32.69
C GLY A 669 0.69 10.38 31.72
N SER A 670 -0.64 10.33 31.65
CA SER A 670 -1.39 9.44 30.75
C SER A 670 -2.42 10.21 29.91
N PRO A 671 -2.79 9.71 28.72
CA PRO A 671 -3.87 10.28 27.91
C PRO A 671 -5.21 10.15 28.66
N ALA A 672 -5.78 11.26 29.12
CA ALA A 672 -7.09 11.28 29.78
C ALA A 672 -8.24 11.47 28.80
N VAL A 673 -8.01 12.28 27.76
CA VAL A 673 -9.01 12.61 26.74
C VAL A 673 -8.31 12.56 25.39
N SER A 674 -8.94 11.91 24.42
CA SER A 674 -8.50 11.88 23.04
C SER A 674 -9.72 12.06 22.14
N THR A 675 -9.63 12.95 21.17
CA THR A 675 -10.63 13.03 20.10
C THR A 675 -10.54 11.79 19.20
N PHE A 676 -11.59 11.51 18.44
CA PHE A 676 -11.61 10.41 17.48
C PHE A 676 -11.30 10.90 16.06
N ASP A 677 -10.56 10.09 15.31
CA ASP A 677 -10.27 10.36 13.90
C ASP A 677 -11.47 9.99 13.03
N HIS A 678 -11.84 10.89 12.13
CA HIS A 678 -12.96 10.70 11.21
C HIS A 678 -12.51 10.02 9.91
N LYS A 679 -12.14 8.74 10.00
CA LYS A 679 -11.76 7.93 8.83
C LYS A 679 -13.02 7.35 8.13
N PRO A 680 -13.05 7.22 6.77
CA PRO A 680 -14.16 6.65 6.02
C PRO A 680 -14.55 5.21 6.40
N THR A 681 -13.66 4.49 7.07
CA THR A 681 -13.89 3.12 7.55
C THR A 681 -14.75 3.06 8.82
N VAL A 682 -14.89 4.17 9.56
CA VAL A 682 -15.72 4.24 10.78
C VAL A 682 -17.19 3.96 10.41
N PRO A 683 -17.91 3.06 11.12
CA PRO A 683 -19.24 2.63 10.70
C PRO A 683 -20.25 3.76 10.48
N ALA A 684 -20.29 4.76 11.36
CA ALA A 684 -21.19 5.91 11.24
C ALA A 684 -20.85 6.78 10.02
N GLU A 685 -19.56 7.06 9.81
CA GLU A 685 -19.06 7.82 8.67
C GLU A 685 -19.33 7.09 7.34
N LYS A 686 -19.02 5.79 7.30
CA LYS A 686 -19.28 4.92 6.14
C LYS A 686 -20.75 4.91 5.77
N LYS A 687 -21.64 4.81 6.77
CA LYS A 687 -23.08 4.83 6.55
C LYS A 687 -23.51 6.17 5.95
N ARG A 688 -23.07 7.32 6.50
CA ARG A 688 -23.36 8.64 5.92
C ARG A 688 -22.90 8.72 4.47
N ILE A 689 -21.66 8.30 4.18
CA ILE A 689 -21.11 8.31 2.81
C ILE A 689 -21.98 7.48 1.86
N GLN A 690 -22.41 6.29 2.28
CA GLN A 690 -23.27 5.41 1.47
C GLN A 690 -24.67 5.98 1.28
N ASP A 691 -25.26 6.55 2.33
CA ASP A 691 -26.57 7.21 2.27
C ASP A 691 -26.52 8.43 1.32
N ALA A 692 -25.40 9.14 1.26
CA ALA A 692 -25.13 10.21 0.30
C ALA A 692 -24.84 9.72 -1.13
N GLY A 693 -24.91 8.41 -1.41
CA GLY A 693 -24.67 7.82 -2.74
C GLY A 693 -23.19 7.57 -3.05
N GLY A 694 -22.30 7.76 -2.07
CA GLY A 694 -20.87 7.47 -2.18
C GLY A 694 -20.50 6.03 -1.85
N SER A 695 -19.21 5.74 -1.92
CA SER A 695 -18.64 4.44 -1.58
C SER A 695 -17.36 4.60 -0.76
N VAL A 696 -17.02 3.58 0.03
CA VAL A 696 -15.74 3.52 0.74
C VAL A 696 -14.93 2.39 0.12
N MET A 697 -13.88 2.75 -0.61
CA MET A 697 -13.00 1.82 -1.32
C MET A 697 -11.56 2.09 -0.87
N ILE A 698 -10.81 1.04 -0.53
CA ILE A 698 -9.40 1.19 -0.09
C ILE A 698 -9.29 2.20 1.08
N GLN A 699 -10.22 2.13 2.04
CA GLN A 699 -10.31 3.04 3.19
C GLN A 699 -10.53 4.53 2.86
N ARG A 700 -10.88 4.85 1.61
CA ARG A 700 -11.06 6.22 1.11
C ARG A 700 -12.48 6.49 0.61
N VAL A 701 -12.96 7.72 0.73
CA VAL A 701 -14.22 8.18 0.11
C VAL A 701 -14.06 8.14 -1.40
N ASN A 702 -14.90 7.34 -2.06
CA ASN A 702 -14.87 7.05 -3.49
C ASN A 702 -13.49 6.61 -4.01
N GLY A 703 -12.64 6.05 -3.14
CA GLY A 703 -11.28 5.62 -3.48
C GLY A 703 -10.23 6.74 -3.51
N SER A 704 -10.61 8.00 -3.27
CA SER A 704 -9.73 9.17 -3.42
C SER A 704 -9.34 9.82 -2.09
N LEU A 705 -10.31 10.21 -1.26
CA LEU A 705 -10.07 11.03 -0.07
C LEU A 705 -9.93 10.18 1.20
N ALA A 706 -8.89 10.43 2.01
CA ALA A 706 -8.58 9.65 3.21
C ALA A 706 -9.43 9.99 4.43
N VAL A 707 -10.07 11.16 4.43
CA VAL A 707 -10.92 11.66 5.51
C VAL A 707 -12.39 11.61 5.13
N SER A 708 -13.24 11.45 6.13
CA SER A 708 -14.70 11.49 5.98
C SER A 708 -15.31 12.82 6.45
N ARG A 709 -14.56 13.62 7.19
CA ARG A 709 -14.94 14.97 7.61
C ARG A 709 -13.79 15.93 7.33
N ALA A 710 -14.12 17.11 6.84
CA ALA A 710 -13.17 18.18 6.52
C ALA A 710 -13.92 19.47 6.23
N LEU A 711 -13.23 20.60 6.39
CA LEU A 711 -13.59 21.89 5.80
C LEU A 711 -13.06 21.95 4.36
N GLY A 712 -13.78 22.62 3.45
CA GLY A 712 -13.43 22.59 2.02
C GLY A 712 -13.93 21.32 1.33
N ASP A 713 -13.14 20.71 0.45
CA ASP A 713 -13.48 19.44 -0.23
C ASP A 713 -14.85 19.49 -0.95
N PHE A 714 -15.19 20.63 -1.57
CA PHE A 714 -16.55 20.89 -2.05
C PHE A 714 -17.01 19.94 -3.17
N GLU A 715 -16.08 19.25 -3.85
CA GLU A 715 -16.40 18.19 -4.81
C GLU A 715 -17.13 17.00 -4.14
N TYR A 716 -16.99 16.82 -2.83
CA TYR A 716 -17.68 15.80 -2.03
C TYR A 716 -18.93 16.32 -1.30
N LYS A 717 -19.28 17.60 -1.48
CA LYS A 717 -20.36 18.31 -0.75
C LYS A 717 -21.48 18.83 -1.65
N SER A 718 -21.74 18.14 -2.76
CA SER A 718 -22.65 18.59 -3.81
C SER A 718 -23.77 17.60 -4.13
N VAL A 719 -24.12 16.72 -3.19
CA VAL A 719 -25.25 15.79 -3.33
C VAL A 719 -26.56 16.55 -3.15
N GLU A 720 -27.40 16.51 -4.18
CA GLU A 720 -28.72 17.15 -4.18
C GLU A 720 -29.64 16.53 -3.12
N GLY A 721 -30.42 17.37 -2.43
CA GLY A 721 -31.38 16.93 -1.41
C GLY A 721 -30.76 16.52 -0.07
N ARG A 722 -29.45 16.69 0.13
CA ARG A 722 -28.75 16.41 1.40
C ARG A 722 -28.31 17.69 2.09
N GLY A 723 -28.48 17.76 3.41
CA GLY A 723 -27.97 18.86 4.22
C GLY A 723 -26.43 18.91 4.25
N PRO A 724 -25.81 20.01 4.74
CA PRO A 724 -24.35 20.15 4.79
C PRO A 724 -23.63 19.02 5.53
N THR A 725 -24.26 18.47 6.56
CA THR A 725 -23.70 17.40 7.41
C THR A 725 -24.02 16.00 6.93
N GLU A 726 -24.82 15.86 5.87
CA GLU A 726 -25.26 14.59 5.28
C GLU A 726 -24.58 14.29 3.94
N GLN A 727 -23.59 15.10 3.57
CA GLN A 727 -22.79 14.94 2.37
C GLN A 727 -21.79 13.78 2.50
N LEU A 728 -21.09 13.44 1.41
CA LEU A 728 -20.04 12.41 1.45
C LEU A 728 -18.95 12.81 2.45
N VAL A 729 -18.56 14.09 2.45
CA VAL A 729 -17.65 14.68 3.44
C VAL A 729 -18.42 15.71 4.25
N SER A 730 -18.40 15.58 5.58
CA SER A 730 -19.12 16.51 6.47
C SER A 730 -18.17 17.58 7.05
N PRO A 731 -18.59 18.86 7.12
CA PRO A 731 -17.84 19.89 7.85
C PRO A 731 -18.12 19.88 9.37
N ALA A 732 -19.05 19.04 9.85
CA ALA A 732 -19.47 19.06 11.25
C ALA A 732 -18.40 18.46 12.19
N PRO A 733 -17.92 19.22 13.17
CA PRO A 733 -16.97 18.70 14.14
C PRO A 733 -17.67 17.78 15.15
N GLU A 734 -16.92 16.84 15.71
CA GLU A 734 -17.26 16.21 16.99
C GLU A 734 -16.66 17.06 18.12
N ILE A 735 -17.45 17.33 19.17
CA ILE A 735 -17.07 18.26 20.25
C ILE A 735 -17.03 17.52 21.59
N PHE A 736 -15.86 17.53 22.21
CA PHE A 736 -15.56 16.95 23.51
C PHE A 736 -15.48 18.07 24.54
N VAL A 737 -16.14 17.90 25.68
CA VAL A 737 -16.17 18.89 26.75
C VAL A 737 -15.67 18.24 28.02
N GLU A 738 -14.63 18.83 28.60
CA GLU A 738 -13.92 18.25 29.73
C GLU A 738 -13.64 19.30 30.79
N GLN A 739 -13.97 18.97 32.04
CA GLN A 739 -13.72 19.87 33.16
C GLN A 739 -12.22 19.94 33.46
N ARG A 740 -11.72 21.16 33.67
CA ARG A 740 -10.33 21.41 34.03
C ARG A 740 -10.06 20.93 35.45
N LYS A 741 -8.92 20.29 35.62
CA LYS A 741 -8.35 19.88 36.91
C LYS A 741 -6.93 20.45 37.02
N PRO A 742 -6.78 21.69 37.51
CA PRO A 742 -5.51 22.42 37.49
C PRO A 742 -4.32 21.69 38.14
N GLU A 743 -4.59 20.85 39.14
CA GLU A 743 -3.58 20.06 39.86
C GLU A 743 -3.20 18.75 39.15
N GLU A 744 -3.98 18.30 38.16
CA GLU A 744 -3.78 17.02 37.47
C GLU A 744 -3.43 17.19 35.98
N ASP A 745 -3.98 18.23 35.34
CA ASP A 745 -3.80 18.52 33.91
C ASP A 745 -2.38 18.99 33.64
N GLN A 746 -1.64 18.25 32.82
CA GLN A 746 -0.24 18.55 32.54
C GLN A 746 -0.07 19.31 31.23
N PHE A 747 -0.61 18.76 30.14
CA PHE A 747 -0.56 19.42 28.83
C PHE A 747 -1.63 18.89 27.89
N LEU A 748 -1.96 19.69 26.87
CA LEU A 748 -2.86 19.35 25.76
C LEU A 748 -2.05 19.45 24.46
N VAL A 749 -2.16 18.43 23.62
CA VAL A 749 -1.55 18.38 22.29
C VAL A 749 -2.64 18.43 21.24
N LEU A 750 -2.48 19.31 20.25
CA LEU A 750 -3.22 19.27 18.99
C LEU A 750 -2.21 19.01 17.88
N ALA A 751 -2.41 17.99 17.05
CA ALA A 751 -1.48 17.69 15.96
C ALA A 751 -2.18 17.06 14.74
N CYS A 752 -1.54 17.19 13.57
CA CYS A 752 -1.98 16.60 12.31
C CYS A 752 -1.59 15.12 12.17
N ASP A 753 -2.04 14.48 11.09
CA ASP A 753 -1.83 13.04 10.86
C ASP A 753 -0.34 12.67 10.71
N GLY A 754 0.51 13.60 10.23
CA GLY A 754 1.95 13.42 10.13
C GLY A 754 2.65 13.10 11.46
N ILE A 755 1.99 13.39 12.60
CA ILE A 755 2.43 12.96 13.94
C ILE A 755 1.72 11.65 14.33
N TRP A 756 0.39 11.59 14.21
CA TRP A 756 -0.42 10.49 14.73
C TRP A 756 -0.33 9.19 13.95
N ASP A 757 0.10 9.22 12.69
CA ASP A 757 0.34 8.03 11.87
C ASP A 757 1.58 7.26 12.34
N VAL A 758 2.49 7.90 13.07
CA VAL A 758 3.77 7.31 13.53
C VAL A 758 3.94 7.28 15.05
N MET A 759 3.08 7.97 15.80
CA MET A 759 3.08 7.97 17.27
C MET A 759 1.70 7.64 17.83
N SER A 760 1.65 6.74 18.81
CA SER A 760 0.45 6.50 19.61
C SER A 760 0.23 7.62 20.63
N ASN A 761 -1.00 7.75 21.16
CA ASN A 761 -1.31 8.71 22.23
C ASN A 761 -0.40 8.52 23.45
N ASP A 762 -0.22 7.28 23.89
CA ASP A 762 0.65 6.94 25.02
C ASP A 762 2.12 7.26 24.77
N ASP A 763 2.62 6.94 23.57
CA ASP A 763 4.02 7.20 23.22
C ASP A 763 4.30 8.69 23.18
N LEU A 764 3.40 9.49 22.60
CA LEU A 764 3.55 10.94 22.54
C LEU A 764 3.45 11.57 23.93
N CYS A 765 2.49 11.15 24.76
CA CYS A 765 2.37 11.65 26.12
C CYS A 765 3.62 11.34 26.97
N LYS A 766 4.18 10.12 26.87
CA LYS A 766 5.41 9.75 27.58
C LYS A 766 6.61 10.54 27.07
N PHE A 767 6.74 10.70 25.75
CA PHE A 767 7.81 11.46 25.12
C PHE A 767 7.79 12.92 25.59
N ILE A 768 6.64 13.61 25.48
CA ILE A 768 6.51 15.02 25.91
C ILE A 768 6.72 15.16 27.42
N SER A 769 6.14 14.25 28.23
CA SER A 769 6.32 14.28 29.68
C SER A 769 7.80 14.21 30.07
N TYR A 770 8.57 13.34 29.41
CA TYR A 770 10.01 13.24 29.62
C TYR A 770 10.73 14.50 29.13
N GLN A 771 10.46 14.98 27.92
CA GLN A 771 11.12 16.18 27.36
C GLN A 771 10.86 17.44 28.21
N LEU A 772 9.70 17.56 28.85
CA LEU A 772 9.41 18.65 29.80
C LEU A 772 10.25 18.57 31.09
N THR A 773 10.78 17.39 31.43
CA THR A 773 11.78 17.26 32.52
C THR A 773 13.20 17.59 32.07
N VAL A 774 13.43 17.77 30.77
CA VAL A 774 14.73 18.13 30.20
C VAL A 774 14.81 19.62 29.89
N THR A 775 13.72 20.21 29.38
CA THR A 775 13.68 21.64 29.06
C THR A 775 12.31 22.23 29.30
N ASP A 776 12.28 23.49 29.71
CA ASP A 776 11.05 24.28 29.79
C ASP A 776 10.72 25.01 28.48
N ASP A 777 11.56 24.88 27.45
CA ASP A 777 11.36 25.47 26.13
C ASP A 777 10.42 24.60 25.28
N LEU A 778 9.16 25.01 25.18
CA LEU A 778 8.13 24.27 24.45
C LEU A 778 8.40 24.18 22.95
N ALA A 779 9.13 25.14 22.36
CA ALA A 779 9.50 25.05 20.96
C ALA A 779 10.52 23.93 20.75
N LYS A 780 11.45 23.71 21.69
CA LYS A 780 12.37 22.56 21.65
C LYS A 780 11.67 21.23 21.89
N VAL A 781 10.73 21.17 22.85
CA VAL A 781 9.93 19.96 23.09
C VAL A 781 9.14 19.57 21.84
N SER A 782 8.39 20.51 21.26
CA SER A 782 7.64 20.28 20.02
C SER A 782 8.55 19.98 18.82
N SER A 783 9.73 20.60 18.75
CA SER A 783 10.73 20.31 17.72
C SER A 783 11.25 18.87 17.81
N ALA A 784 11.51 18.37 19.01
CA ALA A 784 11.94 17.00 19.23
C ALA A 784 10.87 15.98 18.81
N VAL A 785 9.59 16.32 18.99
CA VAL A 785 8.47 15.48 18.52
C VAL A 785 8.49 15.37 16.99
N VAL A 786 8.57 16.48 16.27
CA VAL A 786 8.53 16.44 14.79
C VAL A 786 9.77 15.76 14.20
N ASP A 787 10.96 15.96 14.78
CA ASP A 787 12.18 15.24 14.36
C ASP A 787 12.03 13.73 14.56
N TYR A 788 11.45 13.34 15.70
CA TYR A 788 11.21 11.95 15.99
C TYR A 788 10.19 11.32 15.04
N CYS A 789 9.13 12.05 14.67
CA CYS A 789 8.14 11.59 13.70
C CYS A 789 8.75 11.43 12.30
N LEU A 790 9.57 12.38 11.85
CA LEU A 790 10.31 12.28 10.59
C LEU A 790 11.21 11.03 10.58
N TYR A 791 11.96 10.81 11.67
CA TYR A 791 12.79 9.62 11.83
C TYR A 791 11.99 8.31 11.83
N LYS A 792 10.82 8.29 12.48
CA LYS A 792 9.90 7.14 12.48
C LYS A 792 9.31 6.82 11.11
N GLY A 793 9.51 7.71 10.13
CA GLY A 793 9.12 7.50 8.74
C GLY A 793 7.89 8.29 8.33
N SER A 794 7.52 9.34 9.07
CA SER A 794 6.48 10.26 8.62
C SER A 794 6.90 10.90 7.29
N ARG A 795 5.96 10.90 6.35
CA ARG A 795 6.14 11.48 5.01
C ARG A 795 5.25 12.69 4.77
N ASP A 796 4.47 13.08 5.77
CA ASP A 796 3.52 14.16 5.66
C ASP A 796 4.09 15.51 6.11
N ASN A 797 3.27 16.56 6.00
CA ASN A 797 3.45 17.76 6.80
C ASN A 797 3.27 17.41 8.28
N MET A 798 4.02 18.08 9.16
CA MET A 798 4.02 17.80 10.59
C MET A 798 3.83 19.10 11.35
N SER A 799 2.64 19.29 11.92
CA SER A 799 2.29 20.45 12.74
C SER A 799 1.76 20.00 14.09
N ILE A 800 2.26 20.63 15.14
CA ILE A 800 1.90 20.35 16.53
C ILE A 800 1.76 21.66 17.31
N VAL A 801 0.68 21.76 18.08
CA VAL A 801 0.49 22.77 19.13
C VAL A 801 0.50 22.06 20.47
N LEU A 802 1.52 22.37 21.29
CA LEU A 802 1.65 21.90 22.66
C LEU A 802 1.26 23.02 23.62
N VAL A 803 0.23 22.81 24.43
CA VAL A 803 -0.19 23.73 25.50
C VAL A 803 0.09 23.07 26.84
N THR A 804 0.84 23.74 27.72
CA THR A 804 1.17 23.24 29.06
C THR A 804 0.43 24.01 30.14
N PHE A 805 0.08 23.29 31.19
CA PHE A 805 -0.68 23.76 32.35
C PHE A 805 0.22 23.81 33.61
N PRO A 806 -0.25 24.39 34.73
CA PRO A 806 0.56 24.50 35.95
C PRO A 806 1.18 23.17 36.43
N ALA A 807 0.43 22.06 36.38
CA ALA A 807 0.88 20.74 36.80
C ALA A 807 1.79 20.01 35.77
N ALA A 808 2.16 20.66 34.66
CA ALA A 808 3.15 20.13 33.72
C ALA A 808 4.47 19.79 34.45
N PRO A 809 5.15 18.69 34.06
CA PRO A 809 6.50 18.38 34.55
C PRO A 809 7.43 19.58 34.40
N LYS A 810 8.33 19.75 35.36
CA LYS A 810 9.35 20.81 35.36
C LYS A 810 10.73 20.20 35.09
N PRO A 811 11.68 20.98 34.55
CA PRO A 811 13.04 20.50 34.36
C PRO A 811 13.66 19.92 35.62
N ILE A 812 14.26 18.73 35.50
CA ILE A 812 14.94 18.00 36.57
C ILE A 812 16.44 18.00 36.22
N PRO A 813 17.33 18.57 37.06
CA PRO A 813 18.76 18.71 36.74
C PRO A 813 19.43 17.41 36.30
N GLU A 814 19.08 16.28 36.91
CA GLU A 814 19.61 14.97 36.55
C GLU A 814 19.25 14.55 35.11
N ASN A 815 17.99 14.77 34.68
CA ASN A 815 17.56 14.48 33.31
C ASN A 815 18.18 15.44 32.30
N MET A 816 18.39 16.72 32.68
CA MET A 816 19.09 17.70 31.86
C MET A 816 20.54 17.29 31.61
N GLU A 817 21.26 16.88 32.66
CA GLU A 817 22.64 16.40 32.55
C GLU A 817 22.71 15.10 31.74
N ARG A 818 21.76 14.19 31.94
CA ARG A 818 21.69 12.93 31.19
C ARG A 818 21.45 13.16 29.70
N GLU A 819 20.50 14.04 29.34
CA GLU A 819 20.26 14.40 27.94
C GLU A 819 21.48 15.07 27.31
N LYS A 820 22.11 16.01 28.03
CA LYS A 820 23.30 16.68 27.53
C LYS A 820 24.45 15.71 27.29
N ARG A 821 24.72 14.78 28.21
CA ARG A 821 25.74 13.72 28.00
C ARG A 821 25.45 12.87 26.78
N PHE A 822 24.17 12.57 26.53
CA PHE A 822 23.74 11.81 25.37
C PHE A 822 23.97 12.56 24.07
N GLU A 823 23.60 13.85 24.01
CA GLU A 823 23.85 14.71 22.85
C GLU A 823 25.35 14.92 22.60
N ASP A 824 26.13 15.21 23.65
CA ASP A 824 27.58 15.38 23.57
C ASP A 824 28.25 14.09 23.05
N PHE A 825 27.79 12.91 23.49
CA PHE A 825 28.28 11.62 23.00
C PHE A 825 28.00 11.44 21.50
N ILE A 826 26.75 11.67 21.08
CA ILE A 826 26.34 11.55 19.67
C ILE A 826 27.13 12.50 18.79
N GLN A 827 27.26 13.76 19.22
CA GLN A 827 27.98 14.79 18.47
C GLN A 827 29.47 14.43 18.31
N ASN A 828 30.15 14.13 19.42
CA ASN A 828 31.58 13.82 19.39
C ASN A 828 31.84 12.58 18.53
N ARG A 829 31.03 11.53 18.69
CA ARG A 829 31.23 10.29 17.94
C ARG A 829 30.88 10.44 16.46
N THR A 830 29.89 11.27 16.13
CA THR A 830 29.58 11.63 14.73
C THR A 830 30.75 12.37 14.08
N LEU A 831 31.36 13.33 14.79
CA LEU A 831 32.53 14.06 14.30
C LEU A 831 33.72 13.12 14.07
N GLU A 832 34.00 12.20 14.99
CA GLU A 832 35.06 11.19 14.82
C GLU A 832 34.84 10.30 13.60
N ILE A 833 33.59 9.90 13.32
CA ILE A 833 33.27 9.12 12.12
C ILE A 833 33.50 9.95 10.85
N LEU A 834 33.06 11.21 10.84
CA LEU A 834 33.22 12.14 9.71
C LEU A 834 34.68 12.51 9.43
N GLU A 835 35.55 12.51 10.44
CA GLU A 835 37.00 12.67 10.26
C GLU A 835 37.64 11.49 9.51
N HIS A 836 37.10 10.28 9.65
CA HIS A 836 37.58 9.08 8.97
C HIS A 836 36.94 8.85 7.59
N ASP A 837 35.67 9.23 7.42
CA ASP A 837 34.92 9.09 6.17
C ASP A 837 33.95 10.28 6.00
N SER A 838 34.36 11.27 5.20
CA SER A 838 33.60 12.50 4.98
C SER A 838 32.33 12.31 4.12
N ASP A 839 32.22 11.18 3.41
CA ASP A 839 31.10 10.90 2.49
C ASP A 839 30.09 9.91 3.09
N VAL A 840 30.21 9.60 4.39
CA VAL A 840 29.32 8.67 5.07
C VAL A 840 27.89 9.24 5.16
N GLU A 841 26.89 8.42 4.84
CA GLU A 841 25.49 8.83 4.97
C GLU A 841 25.05 8.88 6.44
N ALA A 842 24.17 9.82 6.79
CA ALA A 842 23.62 9.96 8.15
C ALA A 842 22.96 8.65 8.65
N SER A 843 22.30 7.90 7.77
CA SER A 843 21.72 6.59 8.06
C SER A 843 22.76 5.58 8.57
N ARG A 844 23.98 5.65 8.01
CA ARG A 844 25.11 4.79 8.39
C ARG A 844 25.74 5.24 9.70
N ILE A 845 25.84 6.54 9.96
CA ILE A 845 26.28 7.10 11.25
C ILE A 845 25.34 6.63 12.36
N ILE A 846 24.03 6.81 12.19
CA ILE A 846 23.00 6.38 13.17
C ILE A 846 23.13 4.87 13.43
N GLN A 847 23.35 4.06 12.40
CA GLN A 847 23.56 2.62 12.56
C GLN A 847 24.82 2.32 13.40
N MET A 848 25.95 2.98 13.11
CA MET A 848 27.20 2.78 13.86
C MET A 848 27.04 3.15 15.33
N LEU A 849 26.44 4.30 15.61
CA LEU A 849 26.16 4.77 16.97
C LEU A 849 25.19 3.82 17.72
N SER A 850 24.22 3.23 17.01
CA SER A 850 23.30 2.26 17.60
C SER A 850 23.96 0.92 17.93
N GLU A 851 25.00 0.52 17.17
CA GLU A 851 25.74 -0.73 17.38
C GLU A 851 26.74 -0.62 18.55
N GLU A 852 27.26 0.57 18.83
CA GLU A 852 28.24 0.82 19.91
C GLU A 852 27.62 0.78 21.31
N GLY A 853 26.29 0.93 21.42
CA GLY A 853 25.55 0.88 22.68
C GLY A 853 25.84 2.10 23.56
N ILE A 854 24.90 3.03 23.63
CA ILE A 854 25.11 4.29 24.35
C ILE A 854 24.88 4.07 25.85
N PRO A 855 25.90 4.25 26.72
CA PRO A 855 25.72 4.14 28.16
C PRO A 855 24.74 5.22 28.62
N ASP A 856 23.78 4.86 29.46
CA ASP A 856 22.84 5.81 30.09
C ASP A 856 21.91 6.56 29.11
N ALA A 857 21.58 5.97 27.95
CA ALA A 857 20.66 6.56 26.98
C ALA A 857 19.35 7.02 27.64
N PRO A 858 18.93 8.29 27.47
CA PRO A 858 17.75 8.81 28.13
C PRO A 858 16.46 8.14 27.63
N PRO A 859 15.48 7.88 28.52
CA PRO A 859 14.24 7.21 28.14
C PRO A 859 13.47 8.07 27.14
N HIS A 860 12.95 7.46 26.08
CA HIS A 860 12.25 8.15 24.99
C HIS A 860 13.12 9.17 24.22
N SER A 861 14.43 9.27 24.47
CA SER A 861 15.36 10.00 23.61
C SER A 861 15.91 9.07 22.55
N HIS A 862 15.66 9.41 21.28
CA HIS A 862 15.98 8.54 20.15
C HIS A 862 17.16 9.08 19.36
N LEU A 863 18.19 8.24 19.25
CA LEU A 863 19.42 8.49 18.51
C LEU A 863 19.19 8.97 17.08
N GLY A 864 18.13 8.53 16.40
CA GLY A 864 17.88 8.95 15.02
C GLY A 864 17.23 10.33 14.88
N ALA A 865 16.67 10.88 15.97
CA ALA A 865 16.08 12.21 16.01
C ALA A 865 17.08 13.28 16.51
N LYS A 866 18.12 12.85 17.23
CA LYS A 866 19.23 13.66 17.71
C LYS A 866 20.38 13.61 16.70
#